data_AF-A0A1Q7MFR5-F1
#
_entry.id   AF-A0A1Q7MFR5-F1
#
_cell.length_a   1.000
_cell.length_b   1.000
_cell.length_c   1.000
_cell.angle_alpha   90.00
_cell.angle_beta   90.00
_cell.angle_gamma   90.00
#
_symmetry.space_group_name_H-M   'P 1'
#
loop_
_entity.id
_entity.type
_entity.pdbx_description
1 polymer ?
#
loop_
_entity_poly.entity_id
_entity_poly.type
_entity_poly.pdbx_seq_one_letter_code
_entity_poly.pdbx_strand_id
1 'polypeptide(L)'
;MSTIGDISTRTKWLVSKRYIQAIIVIGLMTLAIAVPLFTRAFAITDVGSAGVFELDGNIVKDSSGTFPTDWSALFSSTGSKLALPPGGVDSGWTNDGPHSVSETTTFTTGSKDTLDIANNGWQCTGTNNLTPKDDILHAYSFAIRDPLAGPRNGHLLIYGGFERFANNGAGDLGYWLLADPSVSCVTSGATTSFTGAHTVGDLLVVGEFSTGGSVTTLSVIEWTGAGPCATPAGPNLCLITTPGNADCQLASSLADVCARVNIASQSPITTPWATQDKTSSPNQLATAEFFEVGLDITNLLPSSSGCFNKFLFDTRTSPSTTATLKDYAEGILATCPTAGISTTASPTPIALGGSSTDNATVTLTNAAGIVSGNVVFNVYGPFNSAPTSSSCTPSSLVTSFTKTIGPATQPQSVLSDPFTPTLPGYYGWIATYNPASVVNGNIVSTVCGDPVETLVVIQALISTTVSPPIITFGGSATDTATVTLTPGTATVSGTVDFKVYGPVATNNPTCTTQAGSFPGVTIGPGVSPQSATSGSFTPSATGFYFWIATYNPAGAANGNMVSSTCGATGETLQVVSIPKITAFGFTNTPTGNDPTLGSGTVVYSFTIHNYGATGTSVTLSGSLAVSGTANTISCATGNPLTLSGSLAGGADAMFSLTCTYSGISGQNVQATINANFTDLNGVTGAVSGSPTTYIFTIQTS
;
A
#
# COMPACT_ATOMS: atom_id res chain seq x y z
N MET A 1 106.19 53.31 -17.59
CA MET A 1 105.31 53.54 -18.75
C MET A 1 104.14 52.56 -18.60
N SER A 2 103.00 53.02 -18.10
CA SER A 2 101.82 53.40 -18.91
C SER A 2 100.73 52.31 -18.74
N THR A 3 99.92 52.39 -17.68
CA THR A 3 98.52 52.86 -17.71
C THR A 3 97.61 52.13 -18.71
N ILE A 4 96.92 51.10 -18.22
CA ILE A 4 95.54 50.76 -18.59
C ILE A 4 94.85 50.55 -17.23
N GLY A 5 94.20 51.53 -16.60
CA GLY A 5 93.33 52.55 -17.18
C GLY A 5 91.91 51.99 -17.16
N ASP A 6 91.23 52.22 -16.03
CA ASP A 6 89.84 51.92 -15.70
C ASP A 6 88.95 51.45 -16.86
N ILE A 7 88.54 50.18 -16.80
CA ILE A 7 87.26 49.78 -17.40
C ILE A 7 86.18 50.52 -16.61
N SER A 8 85.77 51.67 -17.16
CA SER A 8 84.68 52.50 -16.69
C SER A 8 83.53 51.66 -16.11
N THR A 9 82.98 52.09 -14.97
CA THR A 9 81.74 51.55 -14.38
C THR A 9 80.62 51.41 -15.41
N ARG A 10 80.62 52.25 -16.45
CA ARG A 10 79.68 52.19 -17.58
C ARG A 10 79.87 50.94 -18.44
N THR A 11 81.10 50.49 -18.67
CA THR A 11 81.42 49.27 -19.43
C THR A 11 81.10 48.02 -18.63
N LYS A 12 81.37 48.00 -17.32
CA LYS A 12 80.95 46.91 -16.42
C LYS A 12 79.42 46.80 -16.33
N TRP A 13 78.73 47.94 -16.28
CA TRP A 13 77.26 47.97 -16.29
C TRP A 13 76.67 47.50 -17.62
N LEU A 14 77.25 47.89 -18.77
CA LEU A 14 76.81 47.44 -20.09
C LEU A 14 77.02 45.93 -20.31
N VAL A 15 78.14 45.38 -19.85
CA VAL A 15 78.41 43.94 -19.94
C VAL A 15 77.49 43.16 -19.00
N SER A 16 77.29 43.63 -17.76
CA SER A 16 76.33 43.03 -16.82
C SER A 16 74.90 43.06 -17.35
N LYS A 17 74.47 44.16 -17.97
CA LYS A 17 73.14 44.29 -18.58
C LYS A 17 72.95 43.32 -19.76
N ARG A 18 73.99 43.12 -20.57
CA ARG A 18 73.98 42.14 -21.67
C ARG A 18 74.00 40.69 -21.18
N TYR A 19 74.71 40.39 -20.09
CA TYR A 19 74.66 39.07 -19.45
C TYR A 19 73.30 38.79 -18.79
N ILE A 20 72.71 39.77 -18.11
CA ILE A 20 71.36 39.65 -17.52
C ILE A 20 70.31 39.50 -18.61
N GLN A 21 70.39 40.27 -19.71
CA GLN A 21 69.51 40.09 -20.87
C GLN A 21 69.70 38.73 -21.53
N ALA A 22 70.94 38.23 -21.68
CA ALA A 22 71.18 36.90 -22.22
C ALA A 22 70.64 35.79 -21.30
N ILE A 23 70.78 35.91 -19.98
CA ILE A 23 70.22 34.96 -19.01
C ILE A 23 68.69 35.01 -19.00
N ILE A 24 68.08 36.19 -19.13
CA ILE A 24 66.62 36.34 -19.23
C ILE A 24 66.11 35.78 -20.56
N VAL A 25 66.79 36.01 -21.69
CA VAL A 25 66.38 35.45 -22.99
C VAL A 25 66.59 33.94 -23.04
N ILE A 26 67.71 33.42 -22.52
CA ILE A 26 67.93 31.97 -22.43
C ILE A 26 66.92 31.34 -21.46
N GLY A 27 66.64 31.98 -20.31
CA GLY A 27 65.63 31.54 -19.35
C GLY A 27 64.20 31.59 -19.90
N LEU A 28 63.86 32.61 -20.67
CA LEU A 28 62.56 32.70 -21.36
C LEU A 28 62.46 31.74 -22.55
N MET A 29 63.56 31.47 -23.26
CA MET A 29 63.58 30.46 -24.33
C MET A 29 63.53 29.04 -23.77
N THR A 30 64.23 28.74 -22.67
CA THR A 30 64.12 27.43 -22.01
C THR A 30 62.75 27.26 -21.34
N LEU A 31 62.15 28.32 -20.79
CA LEU A 31 60.77 28.29 -20.30
C LEU A 31 59.77 28.15 -21.47
N ALA A 32 59.97 28.83 -22.60
CA ALA A 32 59.10 28.70 -23.79
C ALA A 32 59.24 27.33 -24.50
N ILE A 33 60.39 26.66 -24.38
CA ILE A 33 60.61 25.29 -24.89
C ILE A 33 60.16 24.23 -23.86
N ALA A 34 60.19 24.53 -22.56
CA ALA A 34 59.74 23.62 -21.49
C ALA A 34 58.23 23.70 -21.20
N VAL A 35 57.57 24.84 -21.43
CA VAL A 35 56.12 25.01 -21.20
C VAL A 35 55.25 24.06 -22.06
N PRO A 36 55.57 23.72 -23.32
CA PRO A 36 54.85 22.68 -24.06
C PRO A 36 55.21 21.24 -23.63
N LEU A 37 56.32 21.04 -22.91
CA LEU A 37 56.81 19.72 -22.49
C LEU A 37 56.40 19.36 -21.05
N PHE A 38 56.14 20.35 -20.18
CA PHE A 38 55.70 20.12 -18.79
C PHE A 38 54.19 20.21 -18.55
N THR A 39 53.38 20.61 -19.54
CA THR A 39 51.91 20.49 -19.47
C THR A 39 51.37 19.20 -20.10
N ARG A 40 52.24 18.28 -20.56
CA ARG A 40 51.83 16.94 -21.04
C ARG A 40 51.97 15.85 -19.98
N ALA A 41 51.88 16.22 -18.71
CA ALA A 41 51.72 15.26 -17.62
C ALA A 41 50.24 14.82 -17.60
N PHE A 42 50.00 13.59 -18.07
CA PHE A 42 48.76 12.80 -17.91
C PHE A 42 47.46 13.46 -18.39
N ALA A 43 47.33 13.69 -19.70
CA ALA A 43 45.99 13.75 -20.29
C ALA A 43 45.49 12.30 -20.40
N ILE A 44 44.80 11.83 -19.36
CA ILE A 44 43.96 10.62 -19.47
C ILE A 44 42.78 11.06 -20.34
N THR A 45 42.71 10.54 -21.56
CA THR A 45 41.82 11.06 -22.60
C THR A 45 40.46 10.37 -22.52
N ASP A 46 39.63 10.80 -21.58
CA ASP A 46 38.21 10.41 -21.48
C ASP A 46 37.32 11.38 -22.28
N VAL A 47 36.07 11.00 -22.57
CA VAL A 47 35.08 11.85 -23.23
C VAL A 47 34.89 13.15 -22.45
N GLY A 48 35.15 14.28 -23.11
CA GLY A 48 35.05 15.60 -22.51
C GLY A 48 35.86 15.79 -21.22
N SER A 49 36.95 15.04 -21.05
CA SER A 49 37.77 15.04 -19.83
C SER A 49 36.99 14.73 -18.55
N ALA A 50 36.00 13.83 -18.61
CA ALA A 50 35.25 13.37 -17.43
C ALA A 50 36.15 12.73 -16.37
N GLY A 51 37.12 11.91 -16.82
CA GLY A 51 38.11 11.26 -15.96
C GLY A 51 37.60 10.02 -15.22
N VAL A 52 36.47 9.47 -15.66
CA VAL A 52 35.87 8.26 -15.10
C VAL A 52 36.27 7.00 -15.86
N PHE A 53 36.72 7.11 -17.11
CA PHE A 53 37.09 5.96 -17.95
C PHE A 53 38.41 6.18 -18.70
N GLU A 54 39.17 5.12 -18.93
CA GLU A 54 40.40 5.12 -19.72
C GLU A 54 40.05 4.80 -21.18
N LEU A 55 39.98 5.81 -22.07
CA LEU A 55 39.90 5.57 -23.53
C LEU A 55 41.30 5.67 -24.13
N ASP A 56 42.10 4.63 -23.88
CA ASP A 56 43.53 4.62 -24.09
C ASP A 56 44.06 3.55 -25.09
N GLY A 57 43.14 2.85 -25.76
CA GLY A 57 43.40 1.80 -26.73
C GLY A 57 43.83 0.48 -26.10
N ASN A 58 43.57 0.27 -24.81
CA ASN A 58 43.89 -0.96 -24.11
C ASN A 58 42.73 -1.38 -23.17
N ILE A 59 42.86 -2.51 -22.46
CA ILE A 59 41.79 -3.12 -21.63
C ILE A 59 42.13 -3.07 -20.13
N VAL A 60 43.39 -2.79 -19.83
CA VAL A 60 44.02 -2.83 -18.52
C VAL A 60 43.77 -1.51 -17.82
N LYS A 61 43.09 -1.62 -16.68
CA LYS A 61 43.00 -0.51 -15.75
C LYS A 61 44.39 -0.11 -15.23
N ASP A 62 44.89 1.03 -15.70
CA ASP A 62 46.20 1.58 -15.34
C ASP A 62 46.15 2.33 -14.00
N SER A 63 45.00 2.92 -13.65
CA SER A 63 44.82 3.60 -12.37
C SER A 63 44.79 2.65 -11.17
N SER A 64 45.55 3.00 -10.12
CA SER A 64 45.46 2.33 -8.81
C SER A 64 44.27 2.81 -7.95
N GLY A 65 43.59 3.89 -8.37
CA GLY A 65 42.43 4.46 -7.68
C GLY A 65 41.10 3.85 -8.13
N THR A 66 39.98 4.43 -7.68
CA THR A 66 38.65 4.06 -8.20
C THR A 66 38.49 4.45 -9.67
N PHE A 67 38.91 5.67 -10.00
CA PHE A 67 38.85 6.26 -11.33
C PHE A 67 40.24 6.68 -11.82
N PRO A 68 40.41 6.83 -13.14
CA PRO A 68 39.51 6.28 -14.17
C PRO A 68 39.45 4.74 -14.10
N THR A 69 38.33 4.16 -14.52
CA THR A 69 38.16 2.70 -14.63
C THR A 69 38.45 2.26 -16.06
N ASP A 70 38.57 0.95 -16.26
CA ASP A 70 38.72 0.35 -17.59
C ASP A 70 38.03 -1.04 -17.63
N TRP A 71 37.98 -1.66 -18.80
CA TRP A 71 37.27 -2.90 -19.10
C TRP A 71 37.67 -4.05 -18.17
N SER A 72 38.96 -4.22 -17.84
CA SER A 72 39.42 -5.28 -16.92
C SER A 72 38.91 -5.14 -15.49
N ALA A 73 38.46 -3.94 -15.09
CA ALA A 73 37.88 -3.68 -13.78
C ALA A 73 36.35 -3.86 -13.76
N LEU A 74 35.72 -3.95 -14.93
CA LEU A 74 34.27 -4.13 -15.08
C LEU A 74 33.88 -5.59 -15.36
N PHE A 75 34.79 -6.39 -15.93
CA PHE A 75 34.51 -7.78 -16.27
C PHE A 75 35.62 -8.73 -15.79
N SER A 76 35.22 -9.92 -15.34
CA SER A 76 36.14 -11.00 -14.97
C SER A 76 36.79 -11.64 -16.20
N SER A 77 37.75 -12.55 -15.97
CA SER A 77 38.34 -13.39 -17.03
C SER A 77 37.35 -14.30 -17.78
N THR A 78 36.11 -14.40 -17.31
CA THR A 78 35.01 -15.13 -17.95
C THR A 78 33.94 -14.21 -18.53
N GLY A 79 34.18 -12.89 -18.58
CA GLY A 79 33.20 -11.90 -19.03
C GLY A 79 32.06 -11.64 -18.04
N SER A 80 32.17 -12.10 -16.79
CA SER A 80 31.14 -11.86 -15.78
C SER A 80 31.25 -10.44 -15.23
N LYS A 81 30.11 -9.74 -15.09
CA LYS A 81 30.03 -8.39 -14.52
C LYS A 81 30.64 -8.36 -13.11
N LEU A 82 31.56 -7.43 -12.88
CA LEU A 82 32.14 -7.13 -11.57
C LEU A 82 31.34 -6.00 -10.89
N ALA A 83 31.68 -5.70 -9.63
CA ALA A 83 31.06 -4.58 -8.92
C ALA A 83 31.42 -3.26 -9.61
N LEU A 84 30.39 -2.48 -9.97
CA LEU A 84 30.59 -1.21 -10.65
C LEU A 84 31.19 -0.15 -9.72
N PRO A 85 32.01 0.78 -10.25
CA PRO A 85 32.47 1.93 -9.46
C PRO A 85 31.28 2.82 -9.04
N PRO A 86 31.46 3.72 -8.04
CA PRO A 86 30.43 4.68 -7.64
C PRO A 86 29.85 5.43 -8.85
N GLY A 87 28.52 5.60 -8.90
CA GLY A 87 27.85 6.22 -10.05
C GLY A 87 27.64 5.28 -11.25
N GLY A 88 28.25 4.09 -11.27
CA GLY A 88 28.02 3.08 -12.30
C GLY A 88 26.55 2.65 -12.35
N VAL A 89 25.97 2.68 -13.54
CA VAL A 89 24.55 2.41 -13.80
C VAL A 89 24.36 0.94 -14.19
N ASP A 90 25.04 0.49 -15.24
CA ASP A 90 25.11 -0.91 -15.67
C ASP A 90 26.36 -1.12 -16.52
N SER A 91 26.78 -2.38 -16.70
CA SER A 91 27.80 -2.79 -17.66
C SER A 91 27.34 -4.04 -18.39
N GLY A 92 27.53 -4.15 -19.69
CA GLY A 92 27.14 -5.29 -20.51
C GLY A 92 28.33 -5.96 -21.18
N TRP A 93 28.26 -7.27 -21.34
CA TRP A 93 29.29 -8.09 -21.98
C TRP A 93 28.64 -9.14 -22.86
N THR A 94 29.20 -9.34 -24.05
CA THR A 94 28.82 -10.38 -25.01
C THR A 94 30.08 -11.02 -25.57
N ASN A 95 30.06 -12.36 -25.64
CA ASN A 95 31.02 -13.17 -26.37
C ASN A 95 30.30 -13.73 -27.59
N ASP A 96 30.75 -13.32 -28.77
CA ASP A 96 30.17 -13.71 -30.06
C ASP A 96 30.66 -15.09 -30.52
N GLY A 97 31.68 -15.61 -29.83
CA GLY A 97 32.24 -16.92 -30.08
C GLY A 97 33.53 -16.85 -30.90
N PRO A 98 34.14 -18.03 -31.14
CA PRO A 98 35.39 -18.10 -31.89
C PRO A 98 35.17 -18.13 -33.40
N HIS A 99 36.01 -17.44 -34.17
CA HIS A 99 35.97 -17.44 -35.65
C HIS A 99 35.80 -18.81 -36.33
N SER A 100 36.32 -19.86 -35.70
CA SER A 100 36.31 -21.23 -36.22
C SER A 100 34.96 -21.96 -36.14
N VAL A 101 33.92 -21.38 -35.53
CA VAL A 101 32.59 -21.99 -35.43
C VAL A 101 31.59 -21.36 -36.40
N SER A 102 30.40 -21.96 -36.48
CA SER A 102 29.28 -21.39 -37.25
C SER A 102 28.79 -20.14 -36.57
N GLU A 103 28.78 -19.03 -37.30
CA GLU A 103 28.30 -17.74 -36.82
C GLU A 103 26.76 -17.72 -36.82
N THR A 104 26.19 -17.20 -35.74
CA THR A 104 24.76 -17.09 -35.49
C THR A 104 24.24 -15.65 -35.50
N THR A 105 25.13 -14.66 -35.56
CA THR A 105 24.82 -13.23 -35.48
C THR A 105 25.31 -12.45 -36.72
N THR A 106 25.08 -12.99 -37.92
CA THR A 106 25.39 -12.28 -39.17
C THR A 106 24.16 -11.62 -39.79
N PHE A 107 24.25 -10.34 -40.16
CA PHE A 107 23.23 -9.65 -40.95
C PHE A 107 23.07 -10.23 -42.37
N THR A 108 21.84 -10.25 -42.88
CA THR A 108 21.59 -10.65 -44.28
C THR A 108 21.72 -9.49 -45.26
N THR A 109 21.78 -9.84 -46.55
CA THR A 109 21.81 -8.84 -47.64
C THR A 109 20.45 -8.14 -47.73
N GLY A 110 20.34 -6.97 -47.10
CA GLY A 110 19.11 -6.17 -47.07
C GLY A 110 19.00 -5.29 -45.83
N SER A 111 19.58 -5.74 -44.70
CA SER A 111 19.65 -4.96 -43.46
C SER A 111 20.45 -3.67 -43.64
N LYS A 112 19.91 -2.56 -43.14
CA LYS A 112 20.51 -1.22 -43.23
C LYS A 112 20.15 -0.39 -42.00
N ASP A 113 21.06 0.48 -41.56
CA ASP A 113 20.79 1.43 -40.47
C ASP A 113 19.61 2.37 -40.79
N THR A 114 19.37 2.65 -42.07
CA THR A 114 18.26 3.52 -42.50
C THR A 114 16.88 2.89 -42.35
N LEU A 115 16.79 1.58 -42.12
CA LEU A 115 15.55 0.83 -41.99
C LEU A 115 15.23 0.59 -40.52
N ASP A 116 13.94 0.51 -40.20
CA ASP A 116 13.50 0.10 -38.87
C ASP A 116 13.92 -1.37 -38.62
N ILE A 117 14.22 -1.74 -37.38
CA ILE A 117 14.50 -3.13 -37.01
C ILE A 117 13.26 -3.99 -37.32
N ALA A 118 12.07 -3.47 -37.02
CA ALA A 118 10.81 -4.14 -37.27
C ALA A 118 10.50 -4.31 -38.78
N ASN A 119 9.43 -5.04 -39.09
CA ASN A 119 8.89 -5.19 -40.46
C ASN A 119 9.89 -5.76 -41.48
N ASN A 120 10.80 -6.63 -41.04
CA ASN A 120 11.88 -7.22 -41.85
C ASN A 120 12.92 -6.19 -42.34
N GLY A 121 13.01 -5.01 -41.73
CA GLY A 121 14.07 -4.08 -42.07
C GLY A 121 15.44 -4.58 -41.62
N TRP A 122 15.51 -5.31 -40.51
CA TRP A 122 16.71 -6.05 -40.08
C TRP A 122 16.45 -7.56 -40.01
N GLN A 123 17.39 -8.32 -40.53
CA GLN A 123 17.36 -9.79 -40.53
C GLN A 123 18.76 -10.36 -40.31
N CYS A 124 18.85 -11.52 -39.66
CA CYS A 124 20.08 -12.29 -39.47
C CYS A 124 20.03 -13.65 -40.17
N THR A 125 21.20 -14.25 -40.42
CA THR A 125 21.36 -15.58 -41.01
C THR A 125 22.58 -16.28 -40.41
N GLY A 126 22.54 -17.62 -40.33
CA GLY A 126 23.71 -18.38 -39.94
C GLY A 126 24.76 -18.40 -41.06
N THR A 127 26.04 -18.27 -40.71
CA THR A 127 27.15 -18.20 -41.68
C THR A 127 28.36 -19.01 -41.20
N ASN A 128 28.99 -19.79 -42.09
CA ASN A 128 30.21 -20.57 -41.77
C ASN A 128 31.49 -20.00 -42.41
N ASN A 129 31.38 -18.87 -43.11
CA ASN A 129 32.44 -18.28 -43.92
C ASN A 129 32.49 -16.75 -43.72
N LEU A 130 32.30 -16.28 -42.50
CA LEU A 130 32.46 -14.86 -42.22
C LEU A 130 33.92 -14.48 -42.49
N THR A 131 34.15 -13.29 -43.05
CA THR A 131 35.52 -12.89 -43.37
C THR A 131 36.23 -12.56 -42.06
N PRO A 132 37.49 -13.00 -41.84
CA PRO A 132 38.21 -12.76 -40.59
C PRO A 132 38.21 -11.31 -40.08
N LYS A 133 38.14 -10.32 -40.97
CA LYS A 133 38.13 -8.90 -40.60
C LYS A 133 36.78 -8.37 -40.13
N ASP A 134 35.71 -9.08 -40.50
CA ASP A 134 34.32 -8.72 -40.22
C ASP A 134 33.83 -9.44 -38.95
N ASP A 135 34.58 -10.42 -38.44
CA ASP A 135 34.22 -11.27 -37.31
C ASP A 135 34.49 -10.59 -35.97
N ILE A 136 33.44 -10.35 -35.19
CA ILE A 136 33.49 -9.82 -33.83
C ILE A 136 33.74 -10.98 -32.88
N LEU A 137 34.55 -10.76 -31.85
CA LEU A 137 34.82 -11.76 -30.82
C LEU A 137 34.10 -11.43 -29.53
N HIS A 138 34.19 -10.16 -29.12
CA HIS A 138 33.57 -9.66 -27.92
C HIS A 138 33.07 -8.25 -28.15
N ALA A 139 31.97 -7.93 -27.48
CA ALA A 139 31.47 -6.58 -27.38
C ALA A 139 31.02 -6.30 -25.95
N TYR A 140 31.25 -5.08 -25.50
CA TYR A 140 30.94 -4.68 -24.14
C TYR A 140 30.57 -3.20 -24.08
N SER A 141 29.86 -2.85 -23.02
CA SER A 141 29.37 -1.50 -22.79
C SER A 141 29.34 -1.19 -21.30
N PHE A 142 29.50 0.08 -20.95
CA PHE A 142 29.44 0.56 -19.58
C PHE A 142 28.76 1.91 -19.50
N ALA A 143 27.78 2.04 -18.61
CA ALA A 143 27.09 3.29 -18.35
C ALA A 143 27.39 3.79 -16.94
N ILE A 144 27.67 5.07 -16.81
CA ILE A 144 27.97 5.73 -15.54
C ILE A 144 27.33 7.11 -15.49
N ARG A 145 26.80 7.48 -14.33
CA ARG A 145 26.55 8.89 -14.01
C ARG A 145 27.79 9.44 -13.33
N ASP A 146 28.49 10.34 -14.01
CA ASP A 146 29.77 10.88 -13.56
C ASP A 146 29.66 11.38 -12.10
N PRO A 147 30.31 10.71 -11.15
CA PRO A 147 30.27 11.09 -9.74
C PRO A 147 31.34 12.13 -9.38
N LEU A 148 32.22 12.49 -10.32
CA LEU A 148 33.37 13.34 -10.06
C LEU A 148 32.98 14.82 -10.12
N ALA A 149 33.67 15.61 -9.31
CA ALA A 149 33.62 17.07 -9.43
C ALA A 149 34.42 17.48 -10.68
N GLY A 150 33.75 17.54 -11.82
CA GLY A 150 34.37 17.82 -13.11
C GLY A 150 33.40 18.46 -14.11
N PRO A 151 33.83 18.67 -15.37
CA PRO A 151 33.01 19.30 -16.41
C PRO A 151 31.76 18.49 -16.78
N ARG A 152 31.75 17.19 -16.46
CA ARG A 152 30.65 16.25 -16.77
C ARG A 152 29.90 15.77 -15.52
N ASN A 153 30.10 16.40 -14.36
CA ASN A 153 29.47 15.99 -13.10
C ASN A 153 27.95 15.77 -13.26
N GLY A 154 27.49 14.56 -12.94
CA GLY A 154 26.08 14.15 -13.01
C GLY A 154 25.59 13.75 -14.41
N HIS A 155 26.40 13.92 -15.46
CA HIS A 155 26.06 13.49 -16.81
C HIS A 155 26.04 11.96 -16.89
N LEU A 156 25.11 11.41 -17.66
CA LEU A 156 25.15 10.02 -18.11
C LEU A 156 26.16 9.88 -19.24
N LEU A 157 27.22 9.13 -18.98
CA LEU A 157 28.25 8.74 -19.93
C LEU A 157 28.10 7.26 -20.26
N ILE A 158 28.24 6.91 -21.53
CA ILE A 158 28.22 5.52 -22.01
C ILE A 158 29.48 5.24 -22.80
N TYR A 159 30.12 4.12 -22.48
CA TYR A 159 31.32 3.62 -23.11
C TYR A 159 31.00 2.32 -23.82
N GLY A 160 31.54 2.13 -25.01
CA GLY A 160 31.44 0.88 -25.76
C GLY A 160 32.82 0.39 -26.16
N GLY A 161 33.04 -0.92 -26.17
CA GLY A 161 34.25 -1.54 -26.67
C GLY A 161 33.94 -2.82 -27.42
N PHE A 162 34.75 -3.13 -28.44
CA PHE A 162 34.65 -4.40 -29.14
C PHE A 162 36.00 -4.90 -29.64
N GLU A 163 36.07 -6.20 -29.85
CA GLU A 163 37.23 -6.95 -30.34
C GLU A 163 36.89 -7.61 -31.66
N ARG A 164 37.80 -7.58 -32.63
CA ARG A 164 37.64 -8.31 -33.91
C ARG A 164 38.78 -9.30 -34.14
N PHE A 165 38.51 -10.34 -34.92
CA PHE A 165 39.44 -11.45 -35.12
C PHE A 165 40.66 -11.15 -36.01
N ALA A 166 40.59 -10.16 -36.91
CA ALA A 166 41.74 -9.79 -37.75
C ALA A 166 41.69 -8.36 -38.32
N ASN A 167 42.85 -7.76 -38.56
CA ASN A 167 42.99 -6.41 -39.14
C ASN A 167 43.28 -6.33 -40.66
N ASN A 168 42.68 -7.19 -41.50
CA ASN A 168 42.95 -7.21 -42.95
C ASN A 168 42.28 -6.07 -43.75
N GLY A 169 42.67 -4.82 -43.49
CA GLY A 169 42.15 -3.59 -44.11
C GLY A 169 41.68 -2.57 -43.07
N ALA A 170 41.27 -1.39 -43.54
CA ALA A 170 40.58 -0.43 -42.67
C ALA A 170 39.36 -1.11 -42.02
N GLY A 171 39.11 -0.77 -40.76
CA GLY A 171 37.97 -1.26 -40.01
C GLY A 171 36.84 -0.24 -40.03
N ASP A 172 35.63 -0.74 -40.24
CA ASP A 172 34.40 0.06 -40.18
C ASP A 172 33.44 -0.63 -39.21
N LEU A 173 32.83 0.14 -38.32
CA LEU A 173 31.92 -0.37 -37.30
C LEU A 173 30.67 0.50 -37.13
N GLY A 174 29.63 -0.11 -36.60
CA GLY A 174 28.50 0.56 -35.96
C GLY A 174 28.42 0.19 -34.47
N TYR A 175 27.91 1.10 -33.66
CA TYR A 175 27.56 0.88 -32.26
C TYR A 175 26.20 1.50 -31.97
N TRP A 176 25.21 0.64 -31.82
CA TRP A 176 23.84 0.99 -31.50
C TRP A 176 23.58 0.95 -30.00
N LEU A 177 22.89 1.96 -29.50
CA LEU A 177 22.25 2.00 -28.19
C LEU A 177 20.73 2.04 -28.42
N LEU A 178 20.05 1.00 -27.95
CA LEU A 178 18.66 0.72 -28.30
C LEU A 178 17.78 0.69 -27.04
N ALA A 179 16.66 1.42 -27.08
CA ALA A 179 15.73 1.44 -25.96
C ALA A 179 14.83 0.20 -25.88
N ASP A 180 14.51 -0.44 -27.01
CA ASP A 180 13.67 -1.64 -27.01
C ASP A 180 14.47 -2.86 -26.46
N PRO A 181 14.09 -3.42 -25.29
CA PRO A 181 14.79 -4.56 -24.70
C PRO A 181 14.62 -5.86 -25.50
N SER A 182 13.67 -5.89 -26.44
CA SER A 182 13.35 -7.08 -27.24
C SER A 182 14.14 -7.19 -28.54
N VAL A 183 15.01 -6.21 -28.85
CA VAL A 183 15.89 -6.31 -30.02
C VAL A 183 16.80 -7.53 -29.87
N SER A 184 16.64 -8.47 -30.80
CA SER A 184 17.47 -9.66 -30.88
C SER A 184 17.32 -10.37 -32.22
N CYS A 185 18.39 -11.05 -32.65
CA CYS A 185 18.33 -12.08 -33.66
C CYS A 185 19.50 -13.04 -33.43
N VAL A 186 19.23 -14.35 -33.43
CA VAL A 186 20.26 -15.40 -33.35
C VAL A 186 19.76 -16.58 -34.16
N THR A 187 20.52 -17.03 -35.15
CA THR A 187 20.16 -18.20 -35.96
C THR A 187 21.39 -18.87 -36.56
N SER A 188 21.50 -20.20 -36.41
CA SER A 188 22.52 -21.01 -37.08
C SER A 188 22.07 -21.52 -38.47
N GLY A 189 20.90 -21.07 -38.94
CA GLY A 189 20.24 -21.62 -40.11
C GLY A 189 19.69 -20.54 -41.04
N ALA A 190 18.42 -20.69 -41.42
CA ALA A 190 17.77 -19.81 -42.39
C ALA A 190 17.66 -18.36 -41.91
N THR A 191 17.59 -17.45 -42.89
CA THR A 191 17.32 -16.03 -42.66
C THR A 191 16.07 -15.85 -41.81
N THR A 192 16.23 -15.10 -40.72
CA THR A 192 15.17 -14.80 -39.76
C THR A 192 15.17 -13.29 -39.48
N SER A 193 13.99 -12.71 -39.29
CA SER A 193 13.86 -11.30 -38.95
C SER A 193 14.22 -11.03 -37.49
N PHE A 194 14.80 -9.87 -37.23
CA PHE A 194 14.99 -9.40 -35.86
C PHE A 194 13.64 -9.25 -35.14
N THR A 195 13.67 -9.47 -33.83
CA THR A 195 12.62 -8.98 -32.93
C THR A 195 12.90 -7.54 -32.52
N GLY A 196 11.89 -6.86 -31.98
CA GLY A 196 11.97 -5.46 -31.55
C GLY A 196 11.82 -4.43 -32.68
N ALA A 197 11.93 -3.16 -32.31
CA ALA A 197 11.83 -2.02 -33.20
C ALA A 197 12.79 -0.90 -32.76
N HIS A 198 13.10 0.01 -33.69
CA HIS A 198 13.75 1.25 -33.29
C HIS A 198 12.79 2.16 -32.52
N THR A 199 13.32 2.89 -31.55
CA THR A 199 12.60 3.94 -30.82
C THR A 199 13.23 5.30 -31.07
N VAL A 200 12.41 6.36 -31.04
CA VAL A 200 12.96 7.72 -31.15
C VAL A 200 13.91 7.97 -29.99
N GLY A 201 15.15 8.37 -30.31
CA GLY A 201 16.22 8.55 -29.35
C GLY A 201 17.19 7.37 -29.24
N ASP A 202 17.00 6.28 -30.00
CA ASP A 202 18.08 5.30 -30.21
C ASP A 202 19.28 6.00 -30.84
N LEU A 203 20.49 5.61 -30.46
CA LEU A 203 21.74 6.20 -30.97
C LEU A 203 22.54 5.19 -31.77
N LEU A 204 23.06 5.64 -32.90
CA LEU A 204 24.05 4.96 -33.70
C LEU A 204 25.35 5.77 -33.70
N VAL A 205 26.45 5.14 -33.31
CA VAL A 205 27.79 5.63 -33.58
C VAL A 205 28.36 4.85 -34.76
N VAL A 206 28.80 5.54 -35.81
CA VAL A 206 29.49 4.91 -36.94
C VAL A 206 30.92 5.42 -37.03
N GLY A 207 31.87 4.48 -37.11
CA GLY A 207 33.30 4.79 -37.13
C GLY A 207 34.06 4.07 -38.24
N GLU A 208 35.12 4.72 -38.73
CA GLU A 208 36.16 4.11 -39.57
C GLU A 208 37.52 4.33 -38.89
N PHE A 209 38.37 3.32 -38.97
CA PHE A 209 39.74 3.36 -38.47
C PHE A 209 40.73 2.66 -39.39
N SER A 210 41.94 3.23 -39.48
CA SER A 210 43.01 2.69 -40.32
C SER A 210 43.65 1.44 -39.72
N THR A 211 44.31 0.65 -40.57
CA THR A 211 45.15 -0.49 -40.14
C THR A 211 46.31 -0.07 -39.23
N GLY A 212 46.70 1.21 -39.24
CA GLY A 212 47.73 1.75 -38.36
C GLY A 212 47.26 2.05 -36.93
N GLY A 213 45.97 1.88 -36.64
CA GLY A 213 45.38 2.25 -35.35
C GLY A 213 45.12 3.74 -35.25
N SER A 214 44.31 4.29 -36.15
CA SER A 214 43.89 5.70 -36.05
C SER A 214 42.44 5.83 -36.47
N VAL A 215 41.64 6.54 -35.67
CA VAL A 215 40.25 6.86 -35.98
C VAL A 215 40.24 7.89 -37.11
N THR A 216 39.70 7.52 -38.27
CA THR A 216 39.67 8.40 -39.45
C THR A 216 38.36 9.17 -39.51
N THR A 217 37.25 8.53 -39.12
CA THR A 217 35.92 9.14 -39.08
C THR A 217 35.14 8.60 -37.89
N LEU A 218 34.40 9.47 -37.20
CA LEU A 218 33.39 9.11 -36.21
C LEU A 218 32.17 10.01 -36.36
N SER A 219 30.97 9.43 -36.35
CA SER A 219 29.68 10.14 -36.44
C SER A 219 28.71 9.58 -35.41
N VAL A 220 27.93 10.45 -34.79
CA VAL A 220 26.83 10.07 -33.88
C VAL A 220 25.51 10.49 -34.51
N ILE A 221 24.57 9.56 -34.59
CA ILE A 221 23.33 9.67 -35.34
C ILE A 221 22.17 9.22 -34.45
N GLU A 222 21.13 10.02 -34.34
CA GLU A 222 19.89 9.69 -33.63
C GLU A 222 18.89 9.04 -34.58
N TRP A 223 18.18 8.01 -34.11
CA TRP A 223 16.95 7.58 -34.74
C TRP A 223 15.82 8.55 -34.39
N THR A 224 15.33 9.30 -35.38
CA THR A 224 14.24 10.27 -35.22
C THR A 224 12.90 9.75 -35.74
N GLY A 225 12.89 8.59 -36.40
CA GLY A 225 11.73 8.14 -37.19
C GLY A 225 11.31 9.23 -38.19
N ALA A 226 10.00 9.49 -38.28
CA ALA A 226 9.45 10.60 -39.08
C ALA A 226 9.58 11.99 -38.40
N GLY A 227 10.30 12.09 -37.29
CA GLY A 227 10.53 13.31 -36.54
C GLY A 227 11.41 14.34 -37.27
N PRO A 228 11.50 15.57 -36.76
CA PRO A 228 12.32 16.61 -37.35
C PRO A 228 13.80 16.26 -37.27
N CYS A 229 14.54 16.57 -38.32
CA CYS A 229 16.00 16.42 -38.35
C CYS A 229 16.67 17.59 -39.04
N ALA A 230 17.68 18.18 -38.39
CA ALA A 230 18.47 19.27 -38.95
C ALA A 230 19.43 18.80 -40.06
N THR A 231 20.09 17.65 -39.85
CA THR A 231 21.08 17.10 -40.78
C THR A 231 20.76 15.62 -41.08
N PRO A 232 19.92 15.33 -42.10
CA PRO A 232 19.49 13.97 -42.38
C PRO A 232 20.65 13.04 -42.79
N ALA A 233 20.76 11.89 -42.13
CA ALA A 233 21.67 10.79 -42.48
C ALA A 233 20.93 9.59 -43.10
N GLY A 234 19.62 9.74 -43.33
CA GLY A 234 18.71 8.73 -43.84
C GLY A 234 17.26 9.19 -43.69
N PRO A 235 16.27 8.36 -44.04
CA PRO A 235 14.85 8.69 -43.88
C PRO A 235 14.43 8.81 -42.41
N ASN A 236 15.08 8.06 -41.50
CA ASN A 236 14.75 7.99 -40.08
C ASN A 236 15.91 8.41 -39.17
N LEU A 237 17.01 8.92 -39.74
CA LEU A 237 18.28 9.12 -39.05
C LEU A 237 18.71 10.57 -39.11
N CYS A 238 19.12 11.11 -37.96
CA CYS A 238 19.60 12.47 -37.84
C CYS A 238 21.03 12.53 -37.31
N LEU A 239 21.93 13.12 -38.10
CA LEU A 239 23.31 13.32 -37.70
C LEU A 239 23.39 14.42 -36.62
N ILE A 240 23.94 14.07 -35.46
CA ILE A 240 24.05 14.94 -34.28
C ILE A 240 25.43 15.61 -34.22
N THR A 241 26.48 14.91 -34.65
CA THR A 241 27.86 15.41 -34.62
C THR A 241 28.40 15.69 -36.02
N THR A 242 29.40 16.57 -36.14
CA THR A 242 30.09 16.75 -37.41
C THR A 242 31.04 15.57 -37.64
N PRO A 243 30.92 14.83 -38.77
CA PRO A 243 31.80 13.71 -39.07
C PRO A 243 33.26 14.16 -39.15
N GLY A 244 34.16 13.43 -38.51
CA GLY A 244 35.59 13.73 -38.59
C GLY A 244 36.45 12.85 -37.68
N ASN A 245 37.74 13.18 -37.61
CA ASN A 245 38.66 12.54 -36.67
C ASN A 245 38.27 12.94 -35.23
N ALA A 246 37.88 11.94 -34.45
CA ALA A 246 37.53 12.08 -33.04
C ALA A 246 38.38 11.14 -32.17
N ASP A 247 39.65 10.96 -32.53
CA ASP A 247 40.62 10.26 -31.70
C ASP A 247 40.71 10.94 -30.32
N CYS A 248 40.52 10.19 -29.24
CA CYS A 248 40.50 10.76 -27.88
C CYS A 248 41.79 11.52 -27.52
N GLN A 249 42.94 11.24 -28.16
CA GLN A 249 44.17 12.02 -27.95
C GLN A 249 44.16 13.41 -28.60
N LEU A 250 43.32 13.59 -29.62
CA LEU A 250 43.21 14.82 -30.41
C LEU A 250 41.90 15.57 -30.17
N ALA A 251 40.89 14.86 -29.64
CA ALA A 251 39.58 15.41 -29.36
C ALA A 251 39.67 16.58 -28.36
N SER A 252 38.79 17.55 -28.54
CA SER A 252 38.62 18.67 -27.61
C SER A 252 38.24 18.15 -26.22
N SER A 253 38.68 18.84 -25.16
CA SER A 253 38.20 18.58 -23.79
C SER A 253 36.70 18.88 -23.61
N LEU A 254 36.04 19.43 -24.63
CA LEU A 254 34.58 19.65 -24.67
C LEU A 254 33.86 18.66 -25.60
N ALA A 255 34.57 17.67 -26.16
CA ALA A 255 33.95 16.71 -27.05
C ALA A 255 32.92 15.86 -26.29
N ASP A 256 31.73 15.71 -26.88
CA ASP A 256 30.67 14.83 -26.35
C ASP A 256 30.80 13.39 -26.87
N VAL A 257 31.75 13.15 -27.78
CA VAL A 257 32.13 11.82 -28.26
C VAL A 257 33.61 11.80 -28.59
N CYS A 258 34.29 10.71 -28.26
CA CYS A 258 35.60 10.39 -28.82
C CYS A 258 35.80 8.87 -28.84
N ALA A 259 36.68 8.39 -29.69
CA ALA A 259 37.01 6.97 -29.78
C ALA A 259 38.52 6.74 -29.80
N ARG A 260 38.92 5.51 -29.51
CA ARG A 260 40.30 5.07 -29.62
C ARG A 260 40.40 3.66 -30.15
N VAL A 261 41.52 3.38 -30.81
CA VAL A 261 41.87 2.08 -31.38
C VAL A 261 43.28 1.75 -30.92
N ASN A 262 43.53 0.47 -30.61
CA ASN A 262 44.85 0.04 -30.19
C ASN A 262 45.89 0.23 -31.32
N ILE A 263 47.00 0.87 -30.99
CA ILE A 263 48.01 1.31 -31.98
C ILE A 263 49.25 0.41 -31.99
N ALA A 264 50.05 0.49 -33.05
CA ALA A 264 51.24 -0.35 -33.23
C ALA A 264 52.25 -0.32 -32.08
N SER A 265 52.38 0.80 -31.36
CA SER A 265 53.29 0.89 -30.20
C SER A 265 52.73 0.26 -28.91
N GLN A 266 51.44 -0.05 -28.87
CA GLN A 266 50.75 -0.70 -27.75
C GLN A 266 50.47 -2.19 -28.03
N SER A 267 50.43 -2.59 -29.31
CA SER A 267 50.11 -3.95 -29.73
C SER A 267 51.30 -4.92 -29.68
N PRO A 268 51.05 -6.23 -29.44
CA PRO A 268 49.76 -6.80 -29.10
C PRO A 268 49.32 -6.38 -27.68
N ILE A 269 48.05 -5.97 -27.53
CA ILE A 269 47.46 -5.72 -26.21
C ILE A 269 47.00 -7.06 -25.63
N THR A 270 46.90 -7.16 -24.30
CA THR A 270 46.53 -8.41 -23.61
C THR A 270 45.12 -8.33 -23.04
N THR A 271 44.33 -9.38 -23.23
CA THR A 271 42.99 -9.52 -22.65
C THR A 271 42.99 -10.44 -21.42
N PRO A 272 42.26 -10.13 -20.34
CA PRO A 272 42.15 -11.01 -19.20
C PRO A 272 41.20 -12.20 -19.45
N TRP A 273 40.31 -12.09 -20.44
CA TRP A 273 39.44 -13.16 -20.94
C TRP A 273 40.03 -13.80 -22.19
N ALA A 274 39.64 -15.06 -22.45
CA ALA A 274 40.08 -15.78 -23.63
C ALA A 274 39.59 -15.07 -24.90
N THR A 275 40.52 -14.58 -25.71
CA THR A 275 40.26 -14.03 -27.04
C THR A 275 41.12 -14.72 -28.08
N GLN A 276 40.67 -14.71 -29.34
CA GLN A 276 41.40 -15.27 -30.47
C GLN A 276 41.94 -14.15 -31.34
N ASP A 277 43.08 -14.36 -31.97
CA ASP A 277 43.53 -13.51 -33.07
C ASP A 277 44.09 -14.41 -34.17
N LYS A 278 43.96 -13.96 -35.40
CA LYS A 278 44.53 -14.60 -36.58
C LYS A 278 46.07 -14.59 -36.56
N THR A 279 46.70 -13.59 -35.92
CA THR A 279 48.17 -13.38 -36.01
C THR A 279 48.94 -13.44 -34.68
N SER A 280 48.27 -13.23 -33.56
CA SER A 280 48.82 -13.10 -32.21
C SER A 280 48.60 -14.38 -31.39
N SER A 281 49.22 -14.43 -30.22
CA SER A 281 49.02 -15.54 -29.29
C SER A 281 47.60 -15.47 -28.68
N PRO A 282 47.09 -16.56 -28.07
CA PRO A 282 45.85 -16.49 -27.29
C PRO A 282 45.89 -15.36 -26.25
N ASN A 283 44.74 -14.73 -26.00
CA ASN A 283 44.60 -13.58 -25.08
C ASN A 283 45.34 -12.31 -25.55
N GLN A 284 45.64 -12.19 -26.84
CA GLN A 284 46.31 -11.02 -27.40
C GLN A 284 45.59 -10.51 -28.65
N LEU A 285 45.56 -9.18 -28.82
CA LEU A 285 44.98 -8.51 -29.99
C LEU A 285 46.05 -7.64 -30.67
N ALA A 286 46.24 -7.82 -31.97
CA ALA A 286 47.14 -7.03 -32.79
C ALA A 286 46.60 -5.61 -33.04
N THR A 287 47.38 -4.78 -33.72
CA THR A 287 47.00 -3.39 -34.01
C THR A 287 45.69 -3.29 -34.77
N ALA A 288 44.86 -2.33 -34.39
CA ALA A 288 43.55 -2.11 -34.98
C ALA A 288 42.61 -3.32 -34.86
N GLU A 289 42.63 -4.04 -33.74
CA GLU A 289 41.72 -5.15 -33.43
C GLU A 289 40.88 -4.91 -32.17
N PHE A 290 41.19 -3.83 -31.45
CA PHE A 290 40.40 -3.36 -30.33
C PHE A 290 40.01 -1.89 -30.55
N PHE A 291 38.72 -1.61 -30.42
CA PHE A 291 38.14 -0.27 -30.50
C PHE A 291 37.33 0.01 -29.24
N GLU A 292 37.33 1.27 -28.85
CA GLU A 292 36.50 1.79 -27.79
C GLU A 292 36.02 3.21 -28.08
N VAL A 293 34.90 3.58 -27.50
CA VAL A 293 34.25 4.88 -27.66
C VAL A 293 33.62 5.33 -26.36
N GLY A 294 33.68 6.63 -26.08
CA GLY A 294 32.93 7.28 -25.01
C GLY A 294 31.93 8.29 -25.57
N LEU A 295 30.75 8.34 -24.95
CA LEU A 295 29.61 9.18 -25.34
C LEU A 295 29.11 9.92 -24.10
N ASP A 296 28.95 11.24 -24.20
CA ASP A 296 28.16 12.01 -23.25
C ASP A 296 26.69 12.07 -23.72
N ILE A 297 25.90 11.11 -23.24
CA ILE A 297 24.48 10.99 -23.61
C ILE A 297 23.69 12.22 -23.20
N THR A 298 24.06 12.85 -22.08
CA THR A 298 23.34 14.02 -21.55
C THR A 298 23.44 15.20 -22.50
N ASN A 299 24.60 15.39 -23.13
CA ASN A 299 24.78 16.43 -24.12
C ASN A 299 24.37 16.02 -25.53
N LEU A 300 24.62 14.77 -25.94
CA LEU A 300 24.28 14.29 -27.28
C LEU A 300 22.76 14.21 -27.48
N LEU A 301 22.03 13.84 -26.42
CA LEU A 301 20.57 13.77 -26.43
C LEU A 301 19.98 14.54 -25.24
N PRO A 302 20.00 15.87 -25.27
CA PRO A 302 19.52 16.70 -24.15
C PRO A 302 18.01 16.55 -23.90
N SER A 303 17.27 16.04 -24.89
CA SER A 303 15.85 15.72 -24.81
C SER A 303 15.57 14.22 -24.54
N SER A 304 16.59 13.37 -24.52
CA SER A 304 16.46 11.96 -24.16
C SER A 304 16.74 11.76 -22.68
N SER A 305 16.19 10.69 -22.12
CA SER A 305 16.56 10.23 -20.78
C SER A 305 17.82 9.40 -20.75
N GLY A 306 18.37 9.05 -21.92
CA GLY A 306 19.40 8.03 -22.04
C GLY A 306 18.93 6.68 -21.50
N CYS A 307 17.69 6.30 -21.82
CA CYS A 307 17.10 5.01 -21.45
C CYS A 307 17.32 4.04 -22.60
N PHE A 308 18.40 3.29 -22.49
CA PHE A 308 18.78 2.17 -23.33
C PHE A 308 18.64 0.88 -22.52
N ASN A 309 18.30 -0.21 -23.20
CA ASN A 309 18.26 -1.56 -22.63
C ASN A 309 19.23 -2.51 -23.32
N LYS A 310 19.64 -2.19 -24.55
CA LYS A 310 20.50 -3.01 -25.39
C LYS A 310 21.60 -2.15 -25.99
N PHE A 311 22.75 -2.78 -26.21
CA PHE A 311 23.76 -2.28 -27.11
C PHE A 311 24.03 -3.32 -28.20
N LEU A 312 24.45 -2.88 -29.38
CA LEU A 312 24.80 -3.76 -30.50
C LEU A 312 25.97 -3.16 -31.25
N PHE A 313 27.10 -3.87 -31.29
CA PHE A 313 28.18 -3.54 -32.22
C PHE A 313 27.98 -4.31 -33.51
N ASP A 314 28.30 -3.69 -34.65
CA ASP A 314 28.35 -4.37 -35.93
C ASP A 314 29.62 -4.03 -36.71
N THR A 315 30.06 -4.95 -37.56
CA THR A 315 31.04 -4.67 -38.60
C THR A 315 30.35 -4.34 -39.90
N ARG A 316 31.00 -3.49 -40.70
CA ARG A 316 30.41 -2.97 -41.93
C ARG A 316 31.45 -2.70 -42.99
N THR A 317 30.96 -2.32 -44.18
CA THR A 317 31.79 -2.11 -45.38
C THR A 317 32.30 -0.69 -45.57
N SER A 318 31.80 0.27 -44.78
CA SER A 318 32.15 1.70 -44.80
C SER A 318 31.48 2.41 -43.62
N PRO A 319 31.82 3.68 -43.29
CA PRO A 319 31.13 4.43 -42.25
C PRO A 319 29.79 5.05 -42.71
N SER A 320 29.24 4.61 -43.84
CA SER A 320 27.94 5.09 -44.35
C SER A 320 26.75 4.40 -43.66
N THR A 321 25.66 5.12 -43.44
CA THR A 321 24.37 4.57 -42.96
C THR A 321 23.70 3.62 -43.97
N THR A 322 24.18 3.59 -45.20
CA THR A 322 23.72 2.66 -46.25
C THR A 322 24.69 1.50 -46.47
N ALA A 323 25.72 1.36 -45.63
CA ALA A 323 26.72 0.31 -45.73
C ALA A 323 26.09 -1.09 -45.69
N THR A 324 26.75 -2.07 -46.30
CA THR A 324 26.41 -3.47 -46.05
C THR A 324 26.92 -3.83 -44.66
N LEU A 325 25.98 -4.11 -43.77
CA LEU A 325 26.22 -4.64 -42.43
C LEU A 325 26.67 -6.10 -42.53
N LYS A 326 27.53 -6.52 -41.61
CA LYS A 326 28.17 -7.84 -41.63
C LYS A 326 27.83 -8.58 -40.36
N ASP A 327 28.74 -8.63 -39.42
CA ASP A 327 28.56 -9.33 -38.16
C ASP A 327 28.01 -8.40 -37.09
N TYR A 328 27.43 -8.94 -36.02
CA TYR A 328 27.07 -8.14 -34.86
C TYR A 328 27.17 -8.90 -33.54
N ALA A 329 27.57 -8.19 -32.49
CA ALA A 329 27.49 -8.67 -31.13
C ALA A 329 26.55 -7.78 -30.33
N GLU A 330 25.47 -8.35 -29.82
CA GLU A 330 24.47 -7.64 -29.00
C GLU A 330 24.56 -8.00 -27.52
N GLY A 331 24.33 -7.03 -26.65
CA GLY A 331 24.33 -7.24 -25.20
C GLY A 331 23.33 -6.34 -24.47
N ILE A 332 23.19 -6.56 -23.16
CA ILE A 332 22.27 -5.79 -22.30
C ILE A 332 23.02 -4.62 -21.67
N LEU A 333 22.42 -3.44 -21.69
CA LEU A 333 22.86 -2.26 -20.96
C LEU A 333 21.63 -1.52 -20.43
N ALA A 334 21.22 -1.79 -19.19
CA ALA A 334 20.00 -1.26 -18.58
C ALA A 334 20.26 0.10 -17.92
N THR A 335 20.04 1.18 -18.68
CA THR A 335 20.22 2.57 -18.20
C THR A 335 18.91 3.24 -17.76
N CYS A 336 17.78 2.61 -18.07
CA CYS A 336 16.46 3.07 -17.63
C CYS A 336 16.32 2.95 -16.09
N PRO A 337 15.81 3.97 -15.39
CA PRO A 337 15.55 3.87 -13.96
C PRO A 337 14.51 2.78 -13.66
N THR A 338 14.66 2.06 -12.55
CA THR A 338 13.66 1.13 -12.03
C THR A 338 13.00 1.76 -10.80
N ALA A 339 11.68 1.73 -10.72
CA ALA A 339 10.91 2.28 -9.62
C ALA A 339 10.64 1.25 -8.51
N GLY A 340 10.69 1.72 -7.27
CA GLY A 340 10.14 1.06 -6.09
C GLY A 340 8.97 1.88 -5.53
N ILE A 341 7.98 1.19 -4.94
CA ILE A 341 6.86 1.83 -4.23
C ILE A 341 6.68 1.17 -2.87
N SER A 342 6.45 1.99 -1.85
CA SER A 342 6.07 1.56 -0.50
C SER A 342 4.90 2.42 -0.03
N THR A 343 3.91 1.82 0.60
CA THR A 343 2.67 2.49 1.00
C THR A 343 2.39 2.25 2.49
N THR A 344 1.43 2.98 3.06
CA THR A 344 0.94 2.73 4.42
C THR A 344 -0.46 3.31 4.57
N ALA A 345 -1.44 2.42 4.79
CA ALA A 345 -2.80 2.80 5.12
C ALA A 345 -2.95 3.22 6.60
N SER A 346 -3.50 4.41 6.85
CA SER A 346 -3.65 4.98 8.18
C SER A 346 -4.80 6.03 8.25
N PRO A 347 -5.55 6.10 9.37
CA PRO A 347 -5.49 5.21 10.52
C PRO A 347 -6.11 3.82 10.25
N THR A 348 -5.65 2.81 10.99
CA THR A 348 -6.26 1.47 11.10
C THR A 348 -6.00 0.92 12.51
N PRO A 349 -6.98 0.29 13.19
CA PRO A 349 -8.39 0.15 12.80
C PRO A 349 -9.17 1.47 12.87
N ILE A 350 -10.33 1.52 12.19
CA ILE A 350 -11.33 2.58 12.32
C ILE A 350 -12.68 2.01 12.78
N ALA A 351 -13.48 2.83 13.46
CA ALA A 351 -14.88 2.52 13.70
C ALA A 351 -15.69 2.74 12.41
N LEU A 352 -16.81 2.01 12.25
CA LEU A 352 -17.73 2.24 11.13
C LEU A 352 -18.19 3.70 11.10
N GLY A 353 -18.06 4.35 9.93
CA GLY A 353 -18.29 5.78 9.72
C GLY A 353 -17.05 6.67 9.85
N GLY A 354 -15.91 6.13 10.30
CA GLY A 354 -14.60 6.79 10.20
C GLY A 354 -14.00 6.71 8.80
N SER A 355 -12.88 7.41 8.58
CA SER A 355 -12.16 7.42 7.29
C SER A 355 -10.70 7.03 7.46
N SER A 356 -10.12 6.45 6.41
CA SER A 356 -8.70 6.12 6.32
C SER A 356 -8.11 6.61 4.99
N THR A 357 -6.82 6.86 4.96
CA THR A 357 -6.04 7.28 3.78
C THR A 357 -4.84 6.35 3.60
N ASP A 358 -4.29 6.27 2.40
CA ASP A 358 -3.02 5.57 2.13
C ASP A 358 -1.98 6.56 1.59
N ASN A 359 -0.75 6.45 2.08
CA ASN A 359 0.39 7.28 1.69
C ASN A 359 1.41 6.46 0.91
N ALA A 360 1.50 6.68 -0.40
CA ALA A 360 2.51 6.04 -1.24
C ALA A 360 3.80 6.85 -1.30
N THR A 361 4.94 6.18 -1.26
CA THR A 361 6.28 6.73 -1.47
C THR A 361 6.96 5.99 -2.61
N VAL A 362 7.41 6.74 -3.62
CA VAL A 362 8.08 6.22 -4.82
C VAL A 362 9.56 6.57 -4.78
N THR A 363 10.39 5.59 -5.11
CA THR A 363 11.84 5.69 -5.29
C THR A 363 12.22 5.16 -6.67
N LEU A 364 13.38 5.55 -7.19
CA LEU A 364 14.01 5.00 -8.39
C LEU A 364 15.43 4.52 -8.03
N THR A 365 15.98 3.60 -8.82
CA THR A 365 17.35 3.10 -8.66
C THR A 365 18.41 4.18 -8.84
N ASN A 366 18.11 5.21 -9.63
CA ASN A 366 18.98 6.36 -9.84
C ASN A 366 18.68 7.47 -8.82
N ALA A 367 19.62 7.75 -7.91
CA ALA A 367 19.49 8.79 -6.87
C ALA A 367 19.16 10.20 -7.40
N ALA A 368 19.60 10.54 -8.62
CA ALA A 368 19.29 11.81 -9.28
C ALA A 368 17.99 11.77 -10.11
N GLY A 369 17.25 10.64 -10.07
CA GLY A 369 16.05 10.43 -10.84
C GLY A 369 14.90 11.37 -10.43
N ILE A 370 14.13 11.80 -11.41
CA ILE A 370 12.91 12.59 -11.23
C ILE A 370 11.72 11.64 -11.24
N VAL A 371 10.98 11.60 -10.12
CA VAL A 371 9.68 10.91 -10.06
C VAL A 371 8.65 11.84 -10.70
N SER A 372 7.83 11.30 -11.60
CA SER A 372 6.72 12.02 -12.25
C SER A 372 5.71 11.01 -12.78
N GLY A 373 4.41 11.31 -12.66
CA GLY A 373 3.34 10.44 -13.14
C GLY A 373 2.13 10.48 -12.22
N ASN A 374 1.54 9.32 -11.98
CA ASN A 374 0.40 9.19 -11.06
C ASN A 374 0.51 7.91 -10.23
N VAL A 375 -0.04 7.97 -9.02
CA VAL A 375 -0.29 6.80 -8.18
C VAL A 375 -1.79 6.54 -8.15
N VAL A 376 -2.17 5.31 -8.48
CA VAL A 376 -3.55 4.81 -8.42
C VAL A 376 -3.69 3.95 -7.17
N PHE A 377 -4.54 4.36 -6.25
CA PHE A 377 -4.88 3.64 -5.01
C PHE A 377 -6.21 2.92 -5.20
N ASN A 378 -6.20 1.60 -5.19
CA ASN A 378 -7.40 0.77 -5.27
C ASN A 378 -7.71 0.17 -3.89
N VAL A 379 -8.97 0.25 -3.48
CA VAL A 379 -9.46 -0.33 -2.22
C VAL A 379 -10.36 -1.52 -2.53
N TYR A 380 -10.06 -2.67 -1.93
CA TYR A 380 -10.80 -3.93 -2.11
C TYR A 380 -11.44 -4.39 -0.81
N GLY A 381 -12.64 -4.97 -0.87
CA GLY A 381 -13.36 -5.51 0.29
C GLY A 381 -14.89 -5.25 0.24
N PRO A 382 -15.58 -5.23 1.39
CA PRO A 382 -15.11 -5.77 2.68
C PRO A 382 -14.89 -7.28 2.60
N PHE A 383 -13.87 -7.77 3.30
CA PHE A 383 -13.60 -9.18 3.51
C PHE A 383 -13.97 -9.59 4.95
N ASN A 384 -14.33 -10.87 5.13
CA ASN A 384 -14.66 -11.42 6.45
C ASN A 384 -13.42 -11.78 7.29
N SER A 385 -12.24 -11.80 6.67
CA SER A 385 -10.92 -12.03 7.29
C SER A 385 -9.88 -11.14 6.62
N ALA A 386 -8.70 -11.02 7.21
CA ALA A 386 -7.59 -10.29 6.59
C ALA A 386 -7.33 -10.79 5.15
N PRO A 387 -7.17 -9.89 4.16
CA PRO A 387 -6.92 -10.26 2.78
C PRO A 387 -5.53 -10.91 2.63
N THR A 388 -5.43 -11.81 1.65
CA THR A 388 -4.18 -12.43 1.18
C THR A 388 -3.82 -11.92 -0.22
N SER A 389 -2.66 -12.32 -0.74
CA SER A 389 -2.20 -11.95 -2.08
C SER A 389 -3.17 -12.26 -3.23
N SER A 390 -4.11 -13.19 -3.05
CA SER A 390 -5.14 -13.55 -4.03
C SER A 390 -6.52 -12.93 -3.78
N SER A 391 -6.70 -12.15 -2.72
CA SER A 391 -8.02 -11.64 -2.31
C SER A 391 -8.51 -10.47 -3.16
N CYS A 392 -7.60 -9.60 -3.60
CA CYS A 392 -7.92 -8.40 -4.38
C CYS A 392 -8.15 -8.75 -5.84
N THR A 393 -9.39 -9.08 -6.19
CA THR A 393 -9.84 -9.34 -7.56
C THR A 393 -10.73 -8.19 -8.07
N PRO A 394 -10.97 -8.07 -9.39
CA PRO A 394 -11.86 -7.04 -9.94
C PRO A 394 -13.27 -7.02 -9.32
N SER A 395 -13.80 -8.17 -8.89
CA SER A 395 -15.12 -8.25 -8.24
C SER A 395 -15.14 -7.74 -6.79
N SER A 396 -13.97 -7.58 -6.18
CA SER A 396 -13.82 -7.07 -4.81
C SER A 396 -13.43 -5.59 -4.75
N LEU A 397 -13.21 -4.94 -5.90
CA LEU A 397 -12.86 -3.52 -5.98
C LEU A 397 -14.05 -2.67 -5.53
N VAL A 398 -13.85 -1.83 -4.52
CA VAL A 398 -14.88 -0.94 -3.96
C VAL A 398 -14.74 0.46 -4.52
N THR A 399 -13.52 0.99 -4.57
CA THR A 399 -13.24 2.33 -5.07
C THR A 399 -11.79 2.47 -5.52
N SER A 400 -11.51 3.53 -6.28
CA SER A 400 -10.19 3.87 -6.79
C SER A 400 -9.94 5.38 -6.70
N PHE A 401 -8.73 5.77 -6.34
CA PHE A 401 -8.27 7.15 -6.30
C PHE A 401 -7.04 7.30 -7.18
N THR A 402 -6.96 8.36 -7.98
CA THR A 402 -5.76 8.67 -8.77
C THR A 402 -5.18 9.99 -8.31
N LYS A 403 -3.88 10.00 -7.99
CA LYS A 403 -3.15 11.20 -7.56
C LYS A 403 -1.92 11.42 -8.42
N THR A 404 -1.72 12.65 -8.87
CA THR A 404 -0.48 13.05 -9.56
C THR A 404 0.68 13.12 -8.56
N ILE A 405 1.86 12.69 -8.97
CA ILE A 405 3.10 12.77 -8.20
C ILE A 405 4.21 13.38 -9.06
N GLY A 406 5.06 14.23 -8.45
CA GLY A 406 6.12 14.94 -9.16
C GLY A 406 5.63 16.01 -10.15
N PRO A 407 6.51 16.53 -11.04
CA PRO A 407 7.92 16.17 -11.23
C PRO A 407 8.83 16.71 -10.11
N ALA A 408 9.56 15.83 -9.43
CA ALA A 408 10.56 16.21 -8.43
C ALA A 408 11.59 15.09 -8.18
N THR A 409 12.75 15.43 -7.61
CA THR A 409 13.77 14.45 -7.22
C THR A 409 13.22 13.47 -6.19
N GLN A 410 13.58 12.19 -6.32
CA GLN A 410 13.20 11.15 -5.38
C GLN A 410 13.81 11.31 -3.96
N PRO A 411 13.23 10.67 -2.92
CA PRO A 411 11.92 10.03 -2.91
C PRO A 411 10.79 11.06 -3.01
N GLN A 412 9.63 10.64 -3.53
CA GLN A 412 8.42 11.47 -3.53
C GLN A 412 7.28 10.69 -2.88
N SER A 413 6.44 11.39 -2.11
CA SER A 413 5.27 10.79 -1.49
C SER A 413 3.98 11.49 -1.91
N VAL A 414 2.89 10.74 -1.96
CA VAL A 414 1.56 11.26 -2.26
C VAL A 414 0.50 10.54 -1.44
N LEU A 415 -0.47 11.29 -0.94
CA LEU A 415 -1.56 10.78 -0.10
C LEU A 415 -2.83 10.58 -0.94
N SER A 416 -3.53 9.46 -0.73
CA SER A 416 -4.83 9.18 -1.34
C SER A 416 -5.91 10.17 -0.87
N ASP A 417 -7.06 10.16 -1.55
CA ASP A 417 -8.28 10.73 -0.95
C ASP A 417 -8.77 9.84 0.21
N PRO A 418 -9.53 10.40 1.18
CA PRO A 418 -10.05 9.63 2.31
C PRO A 418 -11.13 8.64 1.87
N PHE A 419 -10.98 7.38 2.29
CA PHE A 419 -11.97 6.32 2.13
C PHE A 419 -12.81 6.17 3.39
N THR A 420 -14.15 6.26 3.26
CA THR A 420 -15.12 6.11 4.35
C THR A 420 -16.03 4.90 4.07
N PRO A 421 -15.73 3.72 4.64
CA PRO A 421 -16.48 2.49 4.37
C PRO A 421 -17.86 2.51 5.02
N THR A 422 -18.84 1.93 4.32
CA THR A 422 -20.24 1.80 4.78
C THR A 422 -20.57 0.42 5.38
N LEU A 423 -19.64 -0.53 5.31
CA LEU A 423 -19.78 -1.87 5.87
C LEU A 423 -18.56 -2.21 6.76
N PRO A 424 -18.74 -2.99 7.83
CA PRO A 424 -17.61 -3.48 8.63
C PRO A 424 -16.86 -4.59 7.89
N GLY A 425 -15.63 -4.84 8.30
CA GLY A 425 -14.78 -5.90 7.74
C GLY A 425 -13.35 -5.46 7.52
N TYR A 426 -12.62 -6.26 6.75
CA TYR A 426 -11.26 -5.96 6.32
C TYR A 426 -11.27 -5.38 4.91
N TYR A 427 -10.42 -4.39 4.65
CA TYR A 427 -10.20 -3.82 3.33
C TYR A 427 -8.71 -3.84 3.01
N GLY A 428 -8.36 -4.19 1.77
CA GLY A 428 -6.98 -4.19 1.28
C GLY A 428 -6.75 -3.03 0.33
N TRP A 429 -5.65 -2.30 0.52
CA TRP A 429 -5.18 -1.28 -0.39
C TRP A 429 -4.13 -1.85 -1.35
N ILE A 430 -4.17 -1.41 -2.61
CA ILE A 430 -3.09 -1.61 -3.58
C ILE A 430 -2.82 -0.26 -4.21
N ALA A 431 -1.57 0.19 -4.14
CA ALA A 431 -1.13 1.36 -4.86
C ALA A 431 -0.28 0.96 -6.05
N THR A 432 -0.54 1.58 -7.21
CA THR A 432 0.21 1.39 -8.45
C THR A 432 0.78 2.73 -8.89
N TYR A 433 2.11 2.82 -8.95
CA TYR A 433 2.78 3.94 -9.60
C TYR A 433 2.81 3.72 -11.10
N ASN A 434 2.25 4.68 -11.83
CA ASN A 434 2.30 4.78 -13.28
C ASN A 434 3.19 5.99 -13.64
N PRO A 435 4.43 5.74 -14.09
CA PRO A 435 5.35 6.80 -14.45
C PRO A 435 4.82 7.58 -15.67
N ALA A 436 5.10 8.88 -15.73
CA ALA A 436 4.69 9.74 -16.85
C ALA A 436 5.32 9.30 -18.18
N SER A 437 6.52 8.73 -18.13
CA SER A 437 7.19 8.04 -19.24
C SER A 437 8.28 7.10 -18.70
N VAL A 438 8.94 6.35 -19.59
CA VAL A 438 10.01 5.40 -19.24
C VAL A 438 11.20 6.03 -18.49
N VAL A 439 11.32 7.36 -18.54
CA VAL A 439 12.37 8.14 -17.87
C VAL A 439 12.13 8.25 -16.37
N ASN A 440 10.88 8.06 -15.93
CA ASN A 440 10.44 8.20 -14.54
C ASN A 440 10.29 6.85 -13.83
N GLY A 441 10.88 5.79 -14.38
CA GLY A 441 10.78 4.43 -13.84
C GLY A 441 9.89 3.50 -14.66
N ASN A 442 9.74 2.27 -14.18
CA ASN A 442 8.73 1.32 -14.64
C ASN A 442 7.44 1.44 -13.82
N ILE A 443 6.36 0.83 -14.34
CA ILE A 443 5.14 0.62 -13.56
C ILE A 443 5.45 -0.38 -12.44
N VAL A 444 5.06 -0.03 -11.22
CA VAL A 444 5.23 -0.89 -10.03
C VAL A 444 4.02 -0.75 -9.11
N SER A 445 3.63 -1.85 -8.48
CA SER A 445 2.49 -1.90 -7.56
C SER A 445 2.86 -2.57 -6.25
N THR A 446 2.19 -2.19 -5.17
CA THR A 446 2.18 -2.99 -3.94
C THR A 446 1.35 -4.25 -4.11
N VAL A 447 1.48 -5.19 -3.17
CA VAL A 447 0.79 -6.48 -3.21
C VAL A 447 -0.44 -6.46 -2.30
N CYS A 448 -1.49 -7.17 -2.71
CA CYS A 448 -2.66 -7.37 -1.84
C CYS A 448 -2.28 -8.15 -0.58
N GLY A 449 -2.91 -7.81 0.54
CA GLY A 449 -2.73 -8.54 1.80
C GLY A 449 -1.46 -8.18 2.58
N ASP A 450 -0.78 -7.10 2.21
CA ASP A 450 0.25 -6.52 3.08
C ASP A 450 -0.43 -6.02 4.38
N PRO A 451 0.08 -6.41 5.57
CA PRO A 451 -0.46 -5.94 6.84
C PRO A 451 -0.51 -4.41 6.99
N VAL A 452 0.44 -3.67 6.42
CA VAL A 452 0.43 -2.19 6.50
C VAL A 452 -0.57 -1.55 5.54
N GLU A 453 -1.15 -2.35 4.64
CA GLU A 453 -2.21 -1.98 3.68
C GLU A 453 -3.58 -2.55 4.05
N THR A 454 -3.70 -3.12 5.24
CA THR A 454 -4.95 -3.71 5.71
C THR A 454 -5.68 -2.73 6.64
N LEU A 455 -6.79 -2.20 6.14
CA LEU A 455 -7.73 -1.40 6.93
C LEU A 455 -8.75 -2.33 7.60
N VAL A 456 -8.91 -2.20 8.92
CA VAL A 456 -9.96 -2.91 9.68
C VAL A 456 -11.06 -1.93 10.09
N VAL A 457 -12.30 -2.23 9.71
CA VAL A 457 -13.49 -1.42 10.01
C VAL A 457 -14.37 -2.16 11.00
N ILE A 458 -14.54 -1.57 12.18
CA ILE A 458 -15.19 -2.23 13.32
C ILE A 458 -16.56 -1.61 13.57
N GLN A 459 -17.61 -2.43 13.48
CA GLN A 459 -18.98 -2.06 13.88
C GLN A 459 -19.30 -2.64 15.25
N ALA A 460 -19.97 -1.86 16.09
CA ALA A 460 -20.59 -2.34 17.33
C ALA A 460 -22.10 -2.53 17.17
N LEU A 461 -22.60 -3.61 17.75
CA LEU A 461 -24.02 -3.91 17.95
C LEU A 461 -24.27 -4.09 19.44
N ILE A 462 -25.43 -3.65 19.92
CA ILE A 462 -25.84 -3.79 21.32
C ILE A 462 -27.22 -4.44 21.41
N SER A 463 -27.35 -5.39 22.32
CA SER A 463 -28.61 -5.92 22.82
C SER A 463 -28.65 -5.74 24.33
N THR A 464 -29.83 -5.69 24.93
CA THR A 464 -29.93 -5.62 26.39
C THR A 464 -31.15 -6.39 26.91
N THR A 465 -31.18 -6.70 28.19
CA THR A 465 -32.24 -7.49 28.82
C THR A 465 -32.40 -7.11 30.28
N VAL A 466 -33.61 -6.68 30.64
CA VAL A 466 -33.98 -6.38 32.02
C VAL A 466 -34.30 -7.66 32.78
N SER A 467 -33.83 -7.75 34.01
CA SER A 467 -34.07 -8.88 34.90
C SER A 467 -34.27 -8.44 36.35
N PRO A 468 -35.34 -8.94 37.02
CA PRO A 468 -36.49 -9.62 36.43
C PRO A 468 -37.37 -8.64 35.60
N PRO A 469 -38.10 -9.10 34.57
CA PRO A 469 -38.93 -8.24 33.71
C PRO A 469 -40.26 -7.81 34.35
N ILE A 470 -40.63 -8.45 35.47
CA ILE A 470 -41.80 -8.09 36.26
C ILE A 470 -41.37 -8.05 37.72
N ILE A 471 -41.68 -6.95 38.40
CA ILE A 471 -41.51 -6.81 39.84
C ILE A 471 -42.77 -6.27 40.47
N THR A 472 -42.90 -6.52 41.76
CA THR A 472 -43.86 -5.82 42.59
C THR A 472 -43.28 -4.48 43.06
N PHE A 473 -44.14 -3.51 43.37
CA PHE A 473 -43.72 -2.23 43.93
C PHE A 473 -42.85 -2.42 45.19
N GLY A 474 -41.75 -1.67 45.28
CA GLY A 474 -40.71 -1.87 46.30
C GLY A 474 -39.65 -2.94 45.95
N GLY A 475 -39.88 -3.75 44.91
CA GLY A 475 -38.86 -4.61 44.30
C GLY A 475 -37.84 -3.82 43.48
N SER A 476 -36.84 -4.50 42.97
CA SER A 476 -35.78 -3.89 42.15
C SER A 476 -35.41 -4.77 40.96
N ALA A 477 -34.95 -4.14 39.88
CA ALA A 477 -34.48 -4.81 38.67
C ALA A 477 -33.13 -4.22 38.20
N THR A 478 -32.40 -5.00 37.42
CA THR A 478 -31.17 -4.58 36.73
C THR A 478 -31.32 -4.84 35.24
N ASP A 479 -30.59 -4.11 34.41
CA ASP A 479 -30.52 -4.34 32.97
C ASP A 479 -29.12 -4.80 32.57
N THR A 480 -29.02 -5.74 31.63
CA THR A 480 -27.75 -6.28 31.16
C THR A 480 -27.59 -6.05 29.67
N ALA A 481 -26.67 -5.15 29.30
CA ALA A 481 -26.29 -4.91 27.92
C ALA A 481 -25.20 -5.90 27.48
N THR A 482 -25.31 -6.41 26.26
CA THR A 482 -24.32 -7.24 25.58
C THR A 482 -23.90 -6.56 24.29
N VAL A 483 -22.59 -6.32 24.15
CA VAL A 483 -21.98 -5.69 22.98
C VAL A 483 -21.28 -6.75 22.14
N THR A 484 -21.60 -6.77 20.85
CA THR A 484 -20.93 -7.60 19.84
C THR A 484 -20.24 -6.69 18.83
N LEU A 485 -19.01 -7.03 18.44
CA LEU A 485 -18.27 -6.34 17.38
C LEU A 485 -18.19 -7.17 16.10
N THR A 486 -18.16 -6.50 14.96
CA THR A 486 -17.82 -7.09 13.65
C THR A 486 -16.61 -6.36 13.08
N PRO A 487 -15.50 -7.04 12.72
CA PRO A 487 -15.25 -8.48 12.89
C PRO A 487 -15.23 -8.94 14.36
N GLY A 488 -15.69 -10.17 14.63
CA GLY A 488 -15.80 -10.72 15.99
C GLY A 488 -14.48 -10.95 16.73
N THR A 489 -13.35 -10.81 16.04
CA THR A 489 -12.00 -10.85 16.61
C THR A 489 -11.60 -9.55 17.32
N ALA A 490 -12.36 -8.47 17.14
CA ALA A 490 -12.11 -7.20 17.82
C ALA A 490 -12.37 -7.29 19.34
N THR A 491 -11.69 -6.42 20.09
CA THR A 491 -11.80 -6.34 21.55
C THR A 491 -12.85 -5.30 21.93
N VAL A 492 -13.86 -5.70 22.71
CA VAL A 492 -14.80 -4.76 23.35
C VAL A 492 -14.09 -4.12 24.54
N SER A 493 -14.14 -2.79 24.62
CA SER A 493 -13.66 -2.03 25.78
C SER A 493 -14.32 -0.65 25.79
N GLY A 494 -14.73 -0.18 26.96
CA GLY A 494 -15.36 1.13 27.13
C GLY A 494 -16.31 1.13 28.31
N THR A 495 -17.42 1.84 28.16
CA THR A 495 -18.50 1.88 29.15
C THR A 495 -19.86 1.68 28.49
N VAL A 496 -20.86 1.33 29.30
CA VAL A 496 -22.27 1.34 28.93
C VAL A 496 -23.01 2.29 29.86
N ASP A 497 -23.78 3.20 29.29
CA ASP A 497 -24.72 4.04 30.03
C ASP A 497 -26.11 3.42 29.94
N PHE A 498 -26.74 3.17 31.09
CA PHE A 498 -28.11 2.72 31.16
C PHE A 498 -29.03 3.89 31.54
N LYS A 499 -30.17 4.01 30.86
CA LYS A 499 -31.24 4.93 31.23
C LYS A 499 -32.55 4.18 31.32
N VAL A 500 -33.33 4.51 32.33
CA VAL A 500 -34.67 3.97 32.54
C VAL A 500 -35.68 5.08 32.32
N TYR A 501 -36.73 4.81 31.57
CA TYR A 501 -37.80 5.76 31.29
C TYR A 501 -39.15 5.23 31.77
N GLY A 502 -40.03 6.11 32.23
CA GLY A 502 -41.35 5.79 32.75
C GLY A 502 -41.64 6.44 34.11
N PRO A 503 -42.64 5.93 34.86
CA PRO A 503 -43.59 4.92 34.41
C PRO A 503 -44.52 5.47 33.33
N VAL A 504 -45.07 4.57 32.51
CA VAL A 504 -46.25 4.84 31.70
C VAL A 504 -47.33 3.80 31.97
N ALA A 505 -48.59 4.17 31.76
CA ALA A 505 -49.75 3.34 32.07
C ALA A 505 -49.89 2.11 31.15
N THR A 506 -49.61 2.27 29.87
CA THR A 506 -49.68 1.19 28.87
C THR A 506 -48.28 0.73 28.47
N ASN A 507 -48.16 -0.52 27.99
CA ASN A 507 -46.90 -1.03 27.42
C ASN A 507 -46.63 -0.43 26.03
N ASN A 508 -46.52 0.90 25.97
CA ASN A 508 -46.21 1.67 24.78
C ASN A 508 -44.94 2.49 25.05
N PRO A 509 -43.79 2.09 24.48
CA PRO A 509 -42.50 2.72 24.73
C PRO A 509 -42.48 4.16 24.21
N THR A 510 -42.38 5.13 25.12
CA THR A 510 -42.28 6.57 24.79
C THR A 510 -40.89 7.13 25.05
N CYS A 511 -40.20 6.64 26.07
CA CYS A 511 -38.87 7.07 26.52
C CYS A 511 -38.67 8.59 26.61
N THR A 512 -39.69 9.32 27.07
CA THR A 512 -39.66 10.78 27.21
C THR A 512 -39.32 11.26 28.63
N THR A 513 -39.75 10.51 29.65
CA THR A 513 -39.54 10.86 31.07
C THR A 513 -38.50 9.91 31.68
N GLN A 514 -37.32 10.41 32.01
CA GLN A 514 -36.27 9.60 32.62
C GLN A 514 -36.59 9.33 34.09
N ALA A 515 -36.66 8.06 34.48
CA ALA A 515 -36.90 7.59 35.84
C ALA A 515 -35.60 7.23 36.59
N GLY A 516 -34.53 6.88 35.86
CA GLY A 516 -33.24 6.50 36.44
C GLY A 516 -32.11 6.53 35.42
N SER A 517 -30.86 6.56 35.89
CA SER A 517 -29.67 6.47 35.04
C SER A 517 -28.48 5.87 35.78
N PHE A 518 -27.72 5.05 35.07
CA PHE A 518 -26.50 4.40 35.53
C PHE A 518 -25.40 4.61 34.48
N PRO A 519 -24.73 5.77 34.49
CA PRO A 519 -23.69 6.07 33.51
C PRO A 519 -22.36 5.38 33.87
N GLY A 520 -21.53 5.12 32.86
CA GLY A 520 -20.13 4.74 33.02
C GLY A 520 -19.90 3.30 33.50
N VAL A 521 -20.85 2.38 33.31
CA VAL A 521 -20.66 0.97 33.71
C VAL A 521 -19.59 0.35 32.81
N THR A 522 -18.48 -0.10 33.39
CA THR A 522 -17.35 -0.64 32.61
C THR A 522 -17.73 -1.92 31.87
N ILE A 523 -17.24 -2.06 30.64
CA ILE A 523 -17.34 -3.28 29.83
C ILE A 523 -15.98 -3.62 29.21
N GLY A 524 -15.61 -4.90 29.24
CA GLY A 524 -14.29 -5.37 28.80
C GLY A 524 -13.14 -4.87 29.69
N PRO A 525 -11.88 -4.93 29.22
CA PRO A 525 -11.45 -5.39 27.89
C PRO A 525 -11.62 -6.90 27.71
N GLY A 526 -12.15 -7.33 26.55
CA GLY A 526 -12.26 -8.75 26.19
C GLY A 526 -12.69 -8.96 24.74
N VAL A 527 -12.48 -10.16 24.20
CA VAL A 527 -12.98 -10.50 22.85
C VAL A 527 -14.50 -10.44 22.81
N SER A 528 -15.05 -10.00 21.68
CA SER A 528 -16.50 -9.95 21.47
C SER A 528 -17.14 -11.35 21.55
N PRO A 529 -18.32 -11.52 22.17
CA PRO A 529 -19.13 -10.50 22.87
C PRO A 529 -18.70 -10.27 24.32
N GLN A 530 -19.04 -9.10 24.87
CA GLN A 530 -18.91 -8.78 26.30
C GLN A 530 -20.23 -8.23 26.83
N SER A 531 -20.44 -8.30 28.14
CA SER A 531 -21.65 -7.79 28.79
C SER A 531 -21.33 -6.89 29.98
N ALA A 532 -22.23 -5.95 30.25
CA ALA A 532 -22.22 -5.09 31.44
C ALA A 532 -23.63 -5.04 32.03
N THR A 533 -23.73 -5.01 33.35
CA THR A 533 -25.01 -4.96 34.08
C THR A 533 -25.11 -3.66 34.84
N SER A 534 -26.27 -3.00 34.75
CA SER A 534 -26.57 -1.76 35.46
C SER A 534 -26.53 -1.94 36.98
N GLY A 535 -26.51 -0.81 37.69
CA GLY A 535 -26.91 -0.81 39.11
C GLY A 535 -28.38 -1.24 39.28
N SER A 536 -28.77 -1.53 40.52
CA SER A 536 -30.15 -1.89 40.86
C SER A 536 -31.07 -0.66 40.77
N PHE A 537 -32.20 -0.81 40.07
CA PHE A 537 -33.25 0.19 39.93
C PHE A 537 -34.47 -0.20 40.78
N THR A 538 -34.83 0.64 41.74
CA THR A 538 -36.07 0.54 42.51
C THR A 538 -37.05 1.62 42.02
N PRO A 539 -38.15 1.24 41.35
CA PRO A 539 -39.11 2.21 40.80
C PRO A 539 -39.86 3.00 41.88
N SER A 540 -40.18 4.26 41.57
CA SER A 540 -40.92 5.16 42.46
C SER A 540 -42.44 5.07 42.34
N ALA A 541 -42.94 4.45 41.27
CA ALA A 541 -44.38 4.17 41.05
C ALA A 541 -44.59 2.89 40.24
N THR A 542 -45.83 2.38 40.19
CA THR A 542 -46.19 1.25 39.34
C THR A 542 -46.29 1.65 37.86
N GLY A 543 -46.49 0.69 36.96
CA GLY A 543 -46.58 0.91 35.51
C GLY A 543 -45.43 0.25 34.74
N PHE A 544 -45.26 0.64 33.48
CA PHE A 544 -44.22 0.13 32.60
C PHE A 544 -43.02 1.08 32.55
N TYR A 545 -41.83 0.50 32.59
CA TYR A 545 -40.56 1.19 32.44
C TYR A 545 -39.78 0.58 31.27
N PHE A 546 -39.04 1.41 30.55
CA PHE A 546 -38.27 1.01 29.37
C PHE A 546 -36.80 1.38 29.57
N TRP A 547 -35.93 0.43 29.32
CA TRP A 547 -34.48 0.62 29.40
C TRP A 547 -33.92 1.02 28.04
N ILE A 548 -32.88 1.86 28.05
CA ILE A 548 -32.03 2.12 26.89
C ILE A 548 -30.58 1.99 27.38
N ALA A 549 -29.80 1.19 26.67
CA ALA A 549 -28.37 1.05 26.89
C ALA A 549 -27.60 1.71 25.75
N THR A 550 -26.57 2.50 26.09
CA THR A 550 -25.67 3.15 25.13
C THR A 550 -24.25 2.67 25.39
N TYR A 551 -23.64 1.99 24.42
CA TYR A 551 -22.22 1.62 24.46
C TYR A 551 -21.34 2.78 23.99
N ASN A 552 -20.39 3.16 24.84
CA ASN A 552 -19.38 4.18 24.59
C ASN A 552 -18.00 3.49 24.48
N PRO A 553 -17.50 3.24 23.25
CA PRO A 553 -16.23 2.57 23.04
C PRO A 553 -15.04 3.40 23.55
N ALA A 554 -13.99 2.73 24.05
CA ALA A 554 -12.76 3.39 24.52
C ALA A 554 -11.95 4.06 23.38
N GLY A 555 -12.15 3.62 22.14
CA GLY A 555 -11.55 4.20 20.94
C GLY A 555 -12.02 3.49 19.67
N ALA A 556 -11.50 3.89 18.51
CA ALA A 556 -11.91 3.36 17.21
C ALA A 556 -11.68 1.83 17.05
N ALA A 557 -10.67 1.29 17.76
CA ALA A 557 -10.40 -0.14 17.82
C ALA A 557 -11.48 -0.96 18.54
N ASN A 558 -12.42 -0.31 19.23
CA ASN A 558 -13.47 -0.93 20.05
C ASN A 558 -14.87 -0.74 19.45
N GLY A 559 -14.96 -0.34 18.17
CA GLY A 559 -16.21 -0.12 17.44
C GLY A 559 -16.74 1.32 17.52
N ASN A 560 -17.93 1.54 16.95
CA ASN A 560 -18.64 2.81 17.01
C ASN A 560 -19.54 2.90 18.26
N MET A 561 -19.93 4.12 18.63
CA MET A 561 -21.00 4.32 19.61
C MET A 561 -22.31 3.76 19.06
N VAL A 562 -23.05 3.01 19.89
CA VAL A 562 -24.33 2.41 19.51
C VAL A 562 -25.26 2.38 20.72
N SER A 563 -26.56 2.60 20.50
CA SER A 563 -27.59 2.50 21.54
C SER A 563 -28.66 1.51 21.13
N SER A 564 -29.27 0.86 22.11
CA SER A 564 -30.53 0.17 21.88
C SER A 564 -31.66 1.17 21.61
N THR A 565 -32.71 0.71 20.95
CA THR A 565 -33.87 1.54 20.64
C THR A 565 -34.89 1.47 21.76
N CYS A 566 -35.56 2.57 22.09
CA CYS A 566 -36.66 2.57 23.07
C CYS A 566 -37.67 1.43 22.83
N GLY A 567 -37.83 0.55 23.83
CA GLY A 567 -38.75 -0.58 23.74
C GLY A 567 -38.22 -1.75 22.92
N ALA A 568 -36.90 -1.94 22.84
CA ALA A 568 -36.35 -3.13 22.25
C ALA A 568 -36.81 -4.37 23.03
N THR A 569 -36.79 -5.52 22.35
CA THR A 569 -37.16 -6.79 22.95
C THR A 569 -36.32 -7.06 24.20
N GLY A 570 -36.98 -7.30 25.33
CA GLY A 570 -36.31 -7.54 26.60
C GLY A 570 -36.03 -6.29 27.44
N GLU A 571 -36.43 -5.09 27.01
CA GLU A 571 -36.18 -3.83 27.74
C GLU A 571 -37.35 -3.33 28.59
N THR A 572 -38.45 -4.08 28.64
CA THR A 572 -39.66 -3.67 29.36
C THR A 572 -39.69 -4.25 30.77
N LEU A 573 -39.73 -3.38 31.76
CA LEU A 573 -39.98 -3.71 33.16
C LEU A 573 -41.41 -3.35 33.52
N GLN A 574 -42.19 -4.33 33.98
CA GLN A 574 -43.53 -4.10 34.53
C GLN A 574 -43.46 -4.05 36.05
N VAL A 575 -44.05 -3.00 36.64
CA VAL A 575 -44.12 -2.80 38.10
C VAL A 575 -45.57 -2.85 38.53
N VAL A 576 -45.93 -3.82 39.38
CA VAL A 576 -47.32 -4.04 39.83
C VAL A 576 -47.51 -3.72 41.32
N SER A 577 -48.68 -3.23 41.71
CA SER A 577 -49.06 -3.08 43.13
C SER A 577 -49.16 -4.43 43.85
N ILE A 578 -49.10 -4.43 45.19
CA ILE A 578 -49.26 -5.65 46.03
C ILE A 578 -50.45 -5.54 47.00
N PRO A 579 -51.69 -5.74 46.54
CA PRO A 579 -52.80 -6.03 47.45
C PRO A 579 -52.80 -7.50 47.87
N LYS A 580 -53.10 -7.78 49.14
CA LYS A 580 -53.12 -9.13 49.71
C LYS A 580 -54.28 -9.32 50.69
N ILE A 581 -54.88 -10.50 50.69
CA ILE A 581 -55.82 -10.92 51.74
C ILE A 581 -55.02 -11.19 53.02
N THR A 582 -55.25 -10.38 54.06
CA THR A 582 -54.50 -10.43 55.33
C THR A 582 -55.27 -11.12 56.44
N ALA A 583 -56.59 -11.14 56.37
CA ALA A 583 -57.44 -11.82 57.33
C ALA A 583 -58.67 -12.44 56.66
N PHE A 584 -59.11 -13.57 57.17
CA PHE A 584 -60.38 -14.21 56.83
C PHE A 584 -61.02 -14.75 58.11
N GLY A 585 -62.34 -14.63 58.23
CA GLY A 585 -63.10 -15.18 59.35
C GLY A 585 -64.52 -15.56 58.93
N PHE A 586 -65.12 -16.50 59.65
CA PHE A 586 -66.55 -16.76 59.56
C PHE A 586 -67.17 -17.02 60.93
N THR A 587 -68.43 -16.64 61.09
CA THR A 587 -69.25 -17.01 62.25
C THR A 587 -70.47 -17.76 61.77
N ASN A 588 -70.79 -18.90 62.38
CA ASN A 588 -72.00 -19.66 62.09
C ASN A 588 -72.86 -19.77 63.36
N THR A 589 -74.08 -19.25 63.30
CA THR A 589 -75.03 -19.24 64.41
C THR A 589 -76.26 -20.07 64.03
N PRO A 590 -76.57 -21.15 64.74
CA PRO A 590 -77.72 -21.99 64.42
C PRO A 590 -79.04 -21.25 64.66
N THR A 591 -80.05 -21.57 63.87
CA THR A 591 -81.40 -21.00 64.03
C THR A 591 -81.95 -21.35 65.41
N GLY A 592 -82.45 -20.37 66.16
CA GLY A 592 -83.05 -20.60 67.48
C GLY A 592 -82.07 -21.13 68.54
N ASN A 593 -80.75 -20.98 68.33
CA ASN A 593 -79.69 -21.57 69.16
C ASN A 593 -79.72 -23.11 69.23
N ASP A 594 -80.34 -23.78 68.24
CA ASP A 594 -80.41 -25.24 68.15
C ASP A 594 -79.54 -25.76 66.99
N PRO A 595 -78.35 -26.33 67.27
CA PRO A 595 -77.44 -26.82 66.24
C PRO A 595 -77.96 -28.06 65.49
N THR A 596 -79.03 -28.70 65.95
CA THR A 596 -79.55 -29.93 65.34
C THR A 596 -80.46 -29.68 64.13
N LEU A 597 -80.97 -28.45 63.96
CA LEU A 597 -81.96 -28.09 62.93
C LEU A 597 -81.42 -28.01 61.49
N GLY A 598 -80.11 -28.16 61.29
CA GLY A 598 -79.49 -28.09 59.96
C GLY A 598 -79.63 -26.74 59.27
N SER A 599 -80.01 -25.69 60.01
CA SER A 599 -80.20 -24.33 59.52
C SER A 599 -79.52 -23.31 60.43
N GLY A 600 -79.11 -22.19 59.85
CA GLY A 600 -78.42 -21.15 60.59
C GLY A 600 -78.13 -19.91 59.76
N THR A 601 -77.47 -18.95 60.39
CA THR A 601 -76.93 -17.74 59.77
C THR A 601 -75.41 -17.81 59.80
N VAL A 602 -74.78 -17.73 58.64
CA VAL A 602 -73.33 -17.60 58.49
C VAL A 602 -72.97 -16.17 58.07
N VAL A 603 -71.92 -15.62 58.67
CA VAL A 603 -71.27 -14.38 58.23
C VAL A 603 -69.86 -14.72 57.79
N TYR A 604 -69.54 -14.47 56.53
CA TYR A 604 -68.17 -14.55 56.01
C TYR A 604 -67.57 -13.15 55.95
N SER A 605 -66.33 -12.99 56.42
CA SER A 605 -65.62 -11.71 56.38
C SER A 605 -64.16 -11.89 55.99
N PHE A 606 -63.59 -10.92 55.26
CA PHE A 606 -62.17 -10.92 54.94
C PHE A 606 -61.63 -9.49 54.75
N THR A 607 -60.33 -9.33 54.94
CA THR A 607 -59.62 -8.05 54.82
C THR A 607 -58.60 -8.14 53.70
N ILE A 608 -58.61 -7.13 52.82
CA ILE A 608 -57.54 -6.90 51.84
C ILE A 608 -56.71 -5.72 52.33
N HIS A 609 -55.41 -5.92 52.51
CA HIS A 609 -54.44 -4.86 52.73
C HIS A 609 -53.73 -4.51 51.42
N ASN A 610 -53.55 -3.21 51.14
CA ASN A 610 -52.72 -2.75 50.04
C ASN A 610 -51.32 -2.39 50.56
N TYR A 611 -50.31 -3.21 50.25
CA TYR A 611 -48.92 -2.98 50.66
C TYR A 611 -48.18 -1.93 49.81
N GLY A 612 -48.89 -1.23 48.91
CA GLY A 612 -48.34 -0.07 48.20
C GLY A 612 -48.06 1.12 49.13
N ALA A 613 -47.15 2.00 48.72
CA ALA A 613 -46.84 3.24 49.46
C ALA A 613 -47.98 4.27 49.39
N THR A 614 -47.90 5.31 50.22
CA THR A 614 -48.83 6.44 50.18
C THR A 614 -48.87 7.02 48.76
N GLY A 615 -50.06 7.12 48.17
CA GLY A 615 -50.27 7.58 46.79
C GLY A 615 -50.46 6.47 45.76
N THR A 616 -50.31 5.18 46.10
CA THR A 616 -50.55 4.05 45.17
C THR A 616 -51.89 3.34 45.45
N SER A 617 -53.01 4.02 45.18
CA SER A 617 -54.32 3.39 45.35
C SER A 617 -54.58 2.32 44.29
N VAL A 618 -55.34 1.29 44.66
CA VAL A 618 -55.85 0.29 43.71
C VAL A 618 -57.37 0.31 43.72
N THR A 619 -57.99 0.08 42.57
CA THR A 619 -59.41 -0.23 42.47
C THR A 619 -59.59 -1.73 42.62
N LEU A 620 -60.34 -2.16 43.64
CA LEU A 620 -60.67 -3.56 43.85
C LEU A 620 -61.82 -3.98 42.94
N SER A 621 -61.76 -5.21 42.45
CA SER A 621 -62.82 -5.83 41.67
C SER A 621 -62.95 -7.32 42.01
N GLY A 622 -64.05 -7.94 41.54
CA GLY A 622 -64.33 -9.36 41.76
C GLY A 622 -65.50 -9.59 42.71
N SER A 623 -65.49 -10.69 43.46
CA SER A 623 -66.65 -11.14 44.21
C SER A 623 -66.36 -12.06 45.39
N LEU A 624 -67.20 -11.99 46.43
CA LEU A 624 -67.40 -13.03 47.43
C LEU A 624 -68.74 -13.74 47.16
N ALA A 625 -68.68 -14.99 46.73
CA ALA A 625 -69.84 -15.81 46.40
C ALA A 625 -70.03 -16.92 47.44
N VAL A 626 -71.26 -17.15 47.89
CA VAL A 626 -71.59 -18.28 48.77
C VAL A 626 -72.36 -19.33 47.97
N SER A 627 -71.93 -20.57 48.00
CA SER A 627 -72.59 -21.68 47.32
C SER A 627 -72.50 -22.93 48.19
N GLY A 628 -72.98 -24.06 47.68
CA GLY A 628 -72.92 -25.32 48.41
C GLY A 628 -74.05 -26.25 48.00
N THR A 629 -74.15 -27.38 48.68
CA THR A 629 -75.21 -28.37 48.45
C THR A 629 -76.42 -28.16 49.36
N ALA A 630 -76.36 -27.29 50.37
CA ALA A 630 -77.49 -27.00 51.25
C ALA A 630 -78.79 -26.68 50.48
N ASN A 631 -79.92 -27.18 50.98
CA ASN A 631 -81.24 -27.06 50.36
C ASN A 631 -81.62 -25.60 50.06
N THR A 632 -81.25 -24.69 50.95
CA THR A 632 -81.40 -23.24 50.73
C THR A 632 -80.15 -22.50 51.16
N ILE A 633 -79.76 -21.50 50.37
CA ILE A 633 -78.75 -20.48 50.70
C ILE A 633 -79.32 -19.14 50.24
N SER A 634 -79.46 -18.18 51.16
CA SER A 634 -79.96 -16.85 50.85
C SER A 634 -79.13 -15.79 51.55
N CYS A 635 -78.70 -14.75 50.84
CA CYS A 635 -77.80 -13.73 51.38
C CYS A 635 -78.47 -12.36 51.41
N ALA A 636 -78.28 -11.63 52.52
CA ALA A 636 -79.02 -10.39 52.81
C ALA A 636 -78.78 -9.27 51.78
N THR A 637 -77.61 -9.24 51.15
CA THR A 637 -77.18 -8.19 50.20
C THR A 637 -77.04 -8.71 48.77
N GLY A 638 -77.64 -9.85 48.45
CA GLY A 638 -77.43 -10.55 47.18
C GLY A 638 -76.20 -11.47 47.18
N ASN A 639 -76.15 -12.40 46.23
CA ASN A 639 -75.09 -13.39 46.09
C ASN A 639 -74.74 -13.56 44.60
N PRO A 640 -73.54 -13.16 44.15
CA PRO A 640 -72.38 -12.81 44.98
C PRO A 640 -72.35 -11.35 45.48
N LEU A 641 -71.60 -11.09 46.55
CA LEU A 641 -71.19 -9.74 46.96
C LEU A 641 -70.08 -9.24 46.02
N THR A 642 -70.33 -8.16 45.28
CA THR A 642 -69.32 -7.54 44.40
C THR A 642 -68.28 -6.78 45.23
N LEU A 643 -67.00 -7.04 44.96
CA LEU A 643 -65.89 -6.25 45.50
C LEU A 643 -65.72 -5.02 44.61
N SER A 644 -65.78 -3.84 45.21
CA SER A 644 -65.60 -2.57 44.51
C SER A 644 -65.05 -1.51 45.46
N GLY A 645 -64.44 -0.46 44.91
CA GLY A 645 -63.91 0.66 45.67
C GLY A 645 -62.41 0.85 45.51
N SER A 646 -61.95 2.05 45.85
CA SER A 646 -60.53 2.40 45.86
C SER A 646 -59.92 2.09 47.22
N LEU A 647 -58.80 1.36 47.22
CA LEU A 647 -58.01 1.02 48.39
C LEU A 647 -56.66 1.74 48.32
N ALA A 648 -56.49 2.78 49.15
CA ALA A 648 -55.23 3.53 49.25
C ALA A 648 -54.06 2.65 49.68
N GLY A 649 -52.84 3.00 49.28
CA GLY A 649 -51.63 2.33 49.77
C GLY A 649 -51.48 2.45 51.30
N GLY A 650 -51.17 1.34 51.95
CA GLY A 650 -51.09 1.20 53.41
C GLY A 650 -52.44 1.02 54.12
N ALA A 651 -53.56 0.98 53.40
CA ALA A 651 -54.89 0.85 53.98
C ALA A 651 -55.46 -0.58 53.88
N ASP A 652 -56.50 -0.85 54.67
CA ASP A 652 -57.29 -2.07 54.69
C ASP A 652 -58.70 -1.84 54.12
N ALA A 653 -59.22 -2.80 53.36
CA ALA A 653 -60.62 -2.92 52.98
C ALA A 653 -61.21 -4.20 53.57
N MET A 654 -62.26 -4.07 54.39
CA MET A 654 -62.99 -5.20 54.95
C MET A 654 -64.29 -5.44 54.18
N PHE A 655 -64.54 -6.71 53.84
CA PHE A 655 -65.76 -7.16 53.17
C PHE A 655 -66.44 -8.21 54.04
N SER A 656 -67.78 -8.17 54.10
CA SER A 656 -68.58 -9.12 54.88
C SER A 656 -69.88 -9.47 54.15
N LEU A 657 -70.24 -10.76 54.14
CA LEU A 657 -71.49 -11.25 53.56
C LEU A 657 -72.21 -12.19 54.54
N THR A 658 -73.42 -11.82 54.90
CA THR A 658 -74.30 -12.60 55.78
C THR A 658 -75.30 -13.39 54.95
N CYS A 659 -75.34 -14.71 55.16
CA CYS A 659 -76.27 -15.62 54.50
C CYS A 659 -76.96 -16.53 55.51
N THR A 660 -78.22 -16.85 55.26
CA THR A 660 -78.93 -17.93 55.93
C THR A 660 -78.86 -19.20 55.09
N TYR A 661 -78.88 -20.35 55.75
CA TYR A 661 -78.91 -21.64 55.08
C TYR A 661 -79.86 -22.61 55.78
N SER A 662 -80.34 -23.60 55.03
CA SER A 662 -80.96 -24.81 55.58
C SER A 662 -80.56 -26.04 54.78
N GLY A 663 -80.36 -27.17 55.44
CA GLY A 663 -79.92 -28.40 54.80
C GLY A 663 -80.03 -29.61 55.72
N ILE A 664 -79.37 -30.70 55.34
CA ILE A 664 -79.33 -31.97 56.07
C ILE A 664 -77.87 -32.36 56.29
N SER A 665 -77.63 -33.29 57.20
CA SER A 665 -76.27 -33.77 57.51
C SER A 665 -75.50 -34.20 56.25
N GLY A 666 -74.25 -33.74 56.14
CA GLY A 666 -73.35 -34.03 55.03
C GLY A 666 -73.38 -33.02 53.87
N GLN A 667 -74.36 -32.11 53.82
CA GLN A 667 -74.37 -31.02 52.84
C GLN A 667 -73.40 -29.91 53.24
N ASN A 668 -72.86 -29.16 52.28
CA ASN A 668 -71.88 -28.10 52.55
C ASN A 668 -72.43 -26.69 52.25
N VAL A 669 -71.79 -25.72 52.88
CA VAL A 669 -71.90 -24.30 52.56
C VAL A 669 -70.46 -23.78 52.43
N GLN A 670 -70.18 -23.12 51.31
CA GLN A 670 -68.85 -22.65 50.96
C GLN A 670 -68.87 -21.19 50.51
N ALA A 671 -67.80 -20.47 50.81
CA ALA A 671 -67.56 -19.11 50.35
C ALA A 671 -66.32 -19.08 49.47
N THR A 672 -66.46 -18.59 48.23
CA THR A 672 -65.36 -18.39 47.28
C THR A 672 -65.10 -16.90 47.11
N ILE A 673 -63.86 -16.48 47.38
CA ILE A 673 -63.37 -15.12 47.17
C ILE A 673 -62.56 -15.11 45.87
N ASN A 674 -63.01 -14.31 44.91
CA ASN A 674 -62.27 -13.96 43.70
C ASN A 674 -62.02 -12.45 43.75
N ALA A 675 -60.88 -12.02 44.27
CA ALA A 675 -60.47 -10.63 44.36
C ALA A 675 -59.37 -10.29 43.34
N ASN A 676 -59.61 -9.22 42.59
CA ASN A 676 -58.68 -8.61 41.64
C ASN A 676 -58.46 -7.13 42.01
N PHE A 677 -57.45 -6.53 41.42
CA PHE A 677 -57.17 -5.12 41.56
C PHE A 677 -56.78 -4.51 40.22
N THR A 678 -56.94 -3.19 40.09
CA THR A 678 -56.41 -2.35 39.01
C THR A 678 -55.71 -1.17 39.67
N ASP A 679 -54.44 -0.93 39.40
CA ASP A 679 -53.72 0.21 39.98
C ASP A 679 -54.02 1.54 39.25
N LEU A 680 -53.45 2.64 39.73
CA LEU A 680 -53.60 3.98 39.13
C LEU A 680 -53.09 4.07 37.68
N ASN A 681 -52.23 3.14 37.28
CA ASN A 681 -51.66 3.06 35.94
C ASN A 681 -52.44 2.10 35.04
N GLY A 682 -53.59 1.57 35.51
CA GLY A 682 -54.43 0.65 34.74
C GLY A 682 -53.91 -0.79 34.69
N VAL A 683 -52.88 -1.13 35.48
CA VAL A 683 -52.33 -2.48 35.53
C VAL A 683 -53.22 -3.35 36.42
N THR A 684 -53.69 -4.47 35.88
CA THR A 684 -54.60 -5.38 36.57
C THR A 684 -53.89 -6.63 37.08
N GLY A 685 -54.27 -7.12 38.26
CA GLY A 685 -53.76 -8.36 38.81
C GLY A 685 -54.73 -9.01 39.81
N ALA A 686 -54.47 -10.27 40.16
CA ALA A 686 -55.17 -10.93 41.26
C ALA A 686 -54.61 -10.44 42.60
N VAL A 687 -55.48 -10.21 43.58
CA VAL A 687 -55.06 -9.95 44.96
C VAL A 687 -54.36 -11.20 45.50
N SER A 688 -53.20 -11.04 46.15
CA SER A 688 -52.48 -12.18 46.72
C SER A 688 -53.37 -12.92 47.74
N GLY A 689 -53.54 -14.23 47.56
CA GLY A 689 -54.49 -15.05 48.32
C GLY A 689 -55.85 -15.28 47.65
N SER A 690 -56.06 -14.74 46.45
CA SER A 690 -57.24 -14.99 45.60
C SER A 690 -56.85 -15.79 44.34
N PRO A 691 -57.69 -16.73 43.85
CA PRO A 691 -58.95 -17.13 44.46
C PRO A 691 -58.75 -18.01 45.70
N THR A 692 -59.68 -17.96 46.66
CA THR A 692 -59.68 -18.86 47.83
C THR A 692 -61.09 -19.31 48.18
N THR A 693 -61.25 -20.53 48.69
CA THR A 693 -62.55 -21.11 49.06
C THR A 693 -62.50 -21.69 50.47
N TYR A 694 -63.51 -21.37 51.27
CA TYR A 694 -63.72 -21.91 52.61
C TYR A 694 -65.02 -22.69 52.64
N ILE A 695 -65.02 -23.87 53.28
CA ILE A 695 -66.15 -24.81 53.28
C ILE A 695 -66.41 -25.27 54.70
N PHE A 696 -67.68 -25.33 55.10
CA PHE A 696 -68.10 -26.11 56.26
C PHE A 696 -69.23 -27.07 55.89
N THR A 697 -69.39 -28.11 56.69
CA THR A 697 -70.40 -29.16 56.49
C THR A 697 -71.50 -29.03 57.53
N ILE A 698 -72.75 -29.12 57.09
CA ILE A 698 -73.93 -29.16 57.94
C ILE A 698 -73.96 -30.53 58.65
N GLN A 699 -74.24 -30.50 59.94
CA GLN A 699 -74.52 -31.69 60.75
C GLN A 699 -75.89 -31.50 61.39
N THR A 700 -76.71 -32.56 61.37
CA THR A 700 -78.01 -32.62 62.03
C THR A 700 -78.04 -33.87 62.90
N SER A 701 -78.83 -33.87 63.98
CA SER A 701 -79.04 -35.07 64.81
C SER A 701 -79.87 -36.12 64.12
#